data_AF-A0A3B0R9Z2-F1
#
_entry.id   AF-A0A3B0R9Z2-F1
#
_cell.length_a   1.000
_cell.length_b   1.000
_cell.length_c   1.000
_cell.angle_alpha   90.00
_cell.angle_beta   90.00
_cell.angle_gamma   90.00
#
_symmetry.space_group_name_H-M   'P 1'
#
loop_
_entity.id
_entity.type
_entity.pdbx_description
1 polymer ?
#
loop_
_entity_poly.entity_id
_entity_poly.type
_entity_poly.pdbx_seq_one_letter_code
_entity_poly.pdbx_strand_id
1 'polypeptide(L)'
;MIKSIQIGIISVLTFLTVQLASAQTVEQLNDKFRQLSDEILPTANVYRTASGAPGHKYWQQQVDYNIDVTLDDEKQRIIGTARVKYYNASPDSLRYLWVQLDQNRFAHNSGERKSAFASEKPKASYTALRQAIHEKSYDGGYKISAVTDSGGADLSYIINDTMMRIDLASPLRPGQQMDFVIDWSYNILDARKIRARGGKEYFKDDGNYIYEIAQWFPRMAAYSDYDGWTNKQFLRNGEFTLEFGDYDVAITVPADHIVSATGLLQNPDEVLTEIQKQRLKEAETAKTPVMIVTTDEAAAKLDKRAKTTRTWRFRAVNVRDFAFASSRKFLWDARGYYQPENGKTVMAMSFYPEEGNPLWEKYSTQSIIHTLEVYNRYSFVYPYPVAQSVNGPVGGMEYPMITFNGPRPTKDEVTGEKTYSHRTKYGLISVIIHEIGHIYFPMVVNSDERQWTWMDEGLNTFLQGLAEEEWEKDYPTRRAEPYQIVDYMKSTRQVPIMTNSESILQFGNNAYGKPAIALRILRESIMGRELFDFAFREYAKRWKFKRPTPADFFRTMEDASGVDLDWFWRGWFYTTQNVDISLDNVRLFNINSRDPEVEEAFKRAKHKEKGVSPDRLADKKLKKRTDRFPELLDFYNKNDKFTVTNKQRNKYADLLDGLEDWQKELLSDKSNIYLMDFTNRGGLVMPIFLQVSYEDGSSEDIRLTAEIWRKNSEKVTRMLITDKIVKSVTVDPYWETADVNMDNNHFPRRIEKSRFDLFKTKKPRDMMKEFESKLKDDKITLDKKKKSR
;
A
#
# COMPACT_ATOMS: atom_id res chain seq x y z
N MET A 1 87.78 -4.84 -12.23
CA MET A 1 86.86 -4.84 -13.39
C MET A 1 85.46 -5.08 -12.85
N ILE A 2 84.65 -4.03 -12.68
CA ILE A 2 83.72 -3.46 -13.68
C ILE A 2 82.49 -4.39 -13.80
N LYS A 3 81.38 -4.05 -13.12
CA LYS A 3 80.13 -3.41 -13.66
C LYS A 3 79.30 -4.43 -14.48
N SER A 4 77.99 -4.65 -14.32
CA SER A 4 76.86 -3.72 -14.12
C SER A 4 75.52 -4.49 -13.94
N ILE A 5 74.59 -3.93 -13.16
CA ILE A 5 73.12 -3.77 -13.40
C ILE A 5 72.30 -5.09 -13.54
N GLN A 6 71.30 -5.39 -12.69
CA GLN A 6 70.00 -4.70 -12.73
C GLN A 6 69.17 -4.82 -11.43
N ILE A 7 68.85 -3.65 -10.91
CA ILE A 7 67.81 -3.28 -9.94
C ILE A 7 66.42 -3.51 -10.55
N GLY A 8 65.50 -4.08 -9.77
CA GLY A 8 64.06 -3.99 -10.02
C GLY A 8 63.29 -5.20 -9.53
N ILE A 9 62.79 -5.15 -8.28
CA ILE A 9 61.51 -5.71 -7.75
C ILE A 9 61.41 -5.28 -6.27
N ILE A 10 61.47 -3.97 -6.00
CA ILE A 10 61.05 -3.38 -4.72
C ILE A 10 60.30 -2.08 -5.06
N SER A 11 59.20 -2.20 -5.81
CA SER A 11 58.27 -1.07 -6.06
C SER A 11 56.83 -1.52 -6.35
N VAL A 12 56.50 -2.81 -6.22
CA VAL A 12 55.13 -3.31 -6.48
C VAL A 12 54.28 -3.40 -5.19
N LEU A 13 54.87 -3.33 -3.99
CA LEU A 13 54.11 -3.41 -2.74
C LEU A 13 53.55 -2.07 -2.21
N THR A 14 53.90 -0.92 -2.81
CA THR A 14 53.41 0.39 -2.35
C THR A 14 52.36 1.02 -3.25
N PHE A 15 52.03 0.41 -4.39
CA PHE A 15 50.94 0.86 -5.27
C PHE A 15 49.62 0.08 -5.11
N LEU A 16 49.63 -1.04 -4.36
CA LEU A 16 48.42 -1.82 -4.08
C LEU A 16 47.63 -1.34 -2.85
N THR A 17 48.22 -0.51 -1.99
CA THR A 17 47.54 0.04 -0.81
C THR A 17 46.75 1.31 -1.10
N VAL A 18 47.07 2.04 -2.17
CA VAL A 18 46.36 3.29 -2.53
C VAL A 18 45.07 3.03 -3.32
N GLN A 19 44.97 1.94 -4.09
CA GLN A 19 43.72 1.57 -4.79
C GLN A 19 42.64 0.99 -3.86
N LEU A 20 43.01 0.32 -2.78
CA LEU A 20 42.05 -0.18 -1.78
C LEU A 20 41.41 0.96 -0.97
N ALA A 21 42.17 2.02 -0.67
CA ALA A 21 41.66 3.18 0.05
C ALA A 21 40.65 4.00 -0.78
N SER A 22 40.89 4.19 -2.09
CA SER A 22 39.95 4.91 -2.97
C SER A 22 38.70 4.08 -3.32
N ALA A 23 38.80 2.75 -3.41
CA ALA A 23 37.64 1.88 -3.62
C ALA A 23 36.72 1.85 -2.38
N GLN A 24 37.29 1.82 -1.17
CA GLN A 24 36.52 1.92 0.08
C GLN A 24 35.76 3.25 0.21
N THR A 25 36.34 4.37 -0.27
CA THR A 25 35.67 5.69 -0.21
C THR A 25 34.50 5.85 -1.20
N VAL A 26 34.52 5.16 -2.35
CA VAL A 26 33.41 5.20 -3.32
C VAL A 26 32.30 4.21 -2.95
N GLU A 27 32.64 3.06 -2.38
CA GLU A 27 31.67 2.08 -1.89
C GLU A 27 30.95 2.59 -0.63
N GLN A 28 31.59 3.40 0.23
CA GLN A 28 30.93 4.09 1.35
C GLN A 28 29.84 5.08 0.91
N LEU A 29 29.96 5.73 -0.26
CA LEU A 29 28.91 6.61 -0.81
C LEU A 29 27.68 5.82 -1.30
N ASN A 30 27.85 4.53 -1.60
CA ASN A 30 26.80 3.62 -2.07
C ASN A 30 26.37 2.58 -1.02
N ASP A 31 26.80 2.74 0.23
CA ASP A 31 26.40 1.85 1.33
C ASP A 31 24.86 1.84 1.48
N LYS A 32 24.27 0.66 1.36
CA LYS A 32 22.82 0.45 1.46
C LYS A 32 22.32 0.44 2.92
N PHE A 33 23.22 0.27 3.89
CA PHE A 33 22.95 0.16 5.33
C PHE A 33 23.31 1.42 6.12
N ARG A 34 23.79 2.47 5.44
CA ARG A 34 24.06 3.76 6.10
C ARG A 34 22.77 4.35 6.67
N GLN A 35 22.91 5.10 7.75
CA GLN A 35 21.77 5.55 8.52
C GLN A 35 20.98 6.64 7.77
N LEU A 36 19.64 6.53 7.71
CA LEU A 36 18.80 7.54 7.03
C LEU A 36 18.74 8.84 7.84
N SER A 37 18.89 8.76 9.17
CA SER A 37 18.89 9.92 10.06
C SER A 37 20.00 10.93 9.79
N ASP A 38 21.12 10.49 9.18
CA ASP A 38 22.26 11.35 8.87
C ASP A 38 22.17 11.99 7.47
N GLU A 39 21.25 11.55 6.61
CA GLU A 39 21.22 11.93 5.19
C GLU A 39 19.87 12.43 4.68
N ILE A 40 18.79 11.76 5.05
CA ILE A 40 17.48 11.92 4.40
C ILE A 40 16.42 12.37 5.39
N LEU A 41 16.41 11.85 6.62
CA LEU A 41 15.38 12.20 7.59
C LEU A 41 15.67 13.57 8.22
N PRO A 42 14.64 14.38 8.49
CA PRO A 42 14.82 15.65 9.21
C PRO A 42 15.43 15.43 10.59
N THR A 43 16.35 16.29 11.01
CA THR A 43 16.95 16.24 12.35
C THR A 43 15.88 16.35 13.44
N ALA A 44 15.96 15.49 14.46
CA ALA A 44 15.07 15.55 15.61
C ALA A 44 15.21 16.89 16.37
N ASN A 45 14.11 17.35 16.95
CA ASN A 45 14.03 18.62 17.67
C ASN A 45 12.98 18.55 18.79
N VAL A 46 12.64 19.71 19.37
CA VAL A 46 11.69 19.81 20.50
C VAL A 46 10.23 19.55 20.11
N TYR A 47 9.90 19.63 18.83
CA TYR A 47 8.57 19.36 18.25
C TYR A 47 8.42 17.91 17.81
N ARG A 48 9.50 17.28 17.30
CA ARG A 48 9.53 15.90 16.81
C ARG A 48 10.81 15.19 17.28
N THR A 49 10.66 14.14 18.08
CA THR A 49 11.79 13.49 18.75
C THR A 49 12.48 12.43 17.89
N ALA A 50 13.67 11.99 18.30
CA ALA A 50 14.43 10.94 17.61
C ALA A 50 13.75 9.56 17.66
N SER A 51 12.86 9.30 18.62
CA SER A 51 12.06 8.07 18.68
C SER A 51 10.89 8.06 17.68
N GLY A 52 10.64 9.18 16.98
CA GLY A 52 9.45 9.35 16.13
C GLY A 52 8.18 9.69 16.91
N ALA A 53 8.29 9.96 18.22
CA ALA A 53 7.19 10.49 19.02
C ALA A 53 7.07 12.02 18.88
N PRO A 54 5.86 12.60 19.03
CA PRO A 54 5.70 14.05 19.17
C PRO A 54 6.52 14.54 20.38
N GLY A 55 7.24 15.64 20.21
CA GLY A 55 8.07 16.23 21.24
C GLY A 55 7.29 17.01 22.29
N HIS A 56 7.97 17.36 23.39
CA HIS A 56 7.36 18.07 24.52
C HIS A 56 6.84 19.48 24.18
N LYS A 57 7.23 20.06 23.04
CA LYS A 57 6.70 21.32 22.50
C LYS A 57 5.85 21.14 21.25
N TYR A 58 5.49 19.91 20.87
CA TYR A 58 4.64 19.66 19.71
C TYR A 58 3.39 20.54 19.74
N TRP A 59 3.07 21.14 18.59
CA TRP A 59 1.93 22.01 18.40
C TRP A 59 1.26 21.69 17.09
N GLN A 60 -0.04 21.99 17.01
CA GLN A 60 -0.82 22.00 15.80
C GLN A 60 -1.95 23.00 16.00
N GLN A 61 -2.49 23.56 14.93
CA GLN A 61 -3.57 24.52 15.06
C GLN A 61 -4.88 23.82 15.41
N GLN A 62 -5.83 24.62 15.89
CA GLN A 62 -7.22 24.20 16.05
C GLN A 62 -8.12 25.12 15.25
N VAL A 63 -9.17 24.57 14.63
CA VAL A 63 -10.14 25.33 13.86
C VAL A 63 -11.55 24.83 14.13
N ASP A 64 -12.34 25.64 14.84
CA ASP A 64 -13.74 25.32 15.11
C ASP A 64 -14.65 25.95 14.05
N TYR A 65 -15.74 25.24 13.73
CA TYR A 65 -16.70 25.60 12.72
C TYR A 65 -18.12 25.58 13.28
N ASN A 66 -18.86 26.65 13.03
CA ASN A 66 -20.31 26.67 13.15
C ASN A 66 -20.91 27.01 11.79
N ILE A 67 -21.59 26.04 11.17
CA ILE A 67 -22.02 26.12 9.77
C ILE A 67 -23.53 25.99 9.66
N ASP A 68 -24.17 26.96 9.01
CA ASP A 68 -25.53 26.80 8.48
C ASP A 68 -25.44 26.54 6.98
N VAL A 69 -26.08 25.46 6.50
CA VAL A 69 -26.10 25.12 5.09
C VAL A 69 -27.49 24.72 4.62
N THR A 70 -27.86 25.16 3.42
CA THR A 70 -29.07 24.74 2.73
C THR A 70 -28.71 23.98 1.46
N LEU A 71 -29.33 22.81 1.30
CA LEU A 71 -29.39 22.06 0.04
C LEU A 71 -30.64 22.47 -0.72
N ASP A 72 -30.47 23.24 -1.79
CA ASP A 72 -31.55 23.61 -2.72
C ASP A 72 -31.76 22.47 -3.72
N ASP A 73 -32.73 21.58 -3.45
CA ASP A 73 -33.10 20.41 -4.28
C ASP A 73 -33.79 20.80 -5.61
N GLU A 74 -34.20 22.06 -5.79
CA GLU A 74 -34.76 22.51 -7.08
C GLU A 74 -33.65 22.96 -8.02
N LYS A 75 -32.72 23.79 -7.51
CA LYS A 75 -31.62 24.36 -8.29
C LYS A 75 -30.36 23.52 -8.25
N GLN A 76 -30.31 22.50 -7.39
CA GLN A 76 -29.16 21.65 -7.15
C GLN A 76 -27.92 22.44 -6.77
N ARG A 77 -28.05 23.17 -5.67
CA ARG A 77 -27.04 24.13 -5.19
C ARG A 77 -26.87 24.02 -3.68
N ILE A 78 -25.65 24.25 -3.23
CA ILE A 78 -25.32 24.49 -1.82
C ILE A 78 -25.23 26.00 -1.58
N ILE A 79 -25.82 26.45 -0.48
CA ILE A 79 -25.74 27.82 0.03
C ILE A 79 -25.38 27.71 1.51
N GLY A 80 -24.28 28.35 1.92
CA GLY A 80 -23.80 28.19 3.29
C GLY A 80 -23.13 29.44 3.86
N THR A 81 -23.13 29.48 5.19
CA THR A 81 -22.43 30.45 6.02
C THR A 81 -21.64 29.67 7.06
N ALA A 82 -20.35 29.98 7.19
CA ALA A 82 -19.44 29.34 8.15
C ALA A 82 -18.87 30.43 9.03
N ARG A 83 -19.14 30.31 10.32
CA ARG A 83 -18.44 31.05 11.36
C ARG A 83 -17.26 30.20 11.80
N VAL A 84 -16.06 30.69 11.55
CA VAL A 84 -14.81 29.98 11.75
C VAL A 84 -14.07 30.63 12.90
N LYS A 85 -13.58 29.81 13.81
CA LYS A 85 -12.74 30.23 14.94
C LYS A 85 -11.39 29.54 14.82
N TYR A 86 -10.37 30.31 14.50
CA TYR A 86 -9.01 29.83 14.30
C TYR A 86 -8.16 30.13 15.53
N TYR A 87 -7.48 29.12 16.07
CA TYR A 87 -6.55 29.28 17.18
C TYR A 87 -5.11 29.15 16.67
N ASN A 88 -4.28 30.15 16.97
CA ASN A 88 -2.85 30.09 16.66
C ASN A 88 -2.07 29.47 17.83
N ALA A 89 -1.88 28.15 17.78
CA ALA A 89 -1.04 27.38 18.68
C ALA A 89 0.46 27.36 18.26
N SER A 90 0.79 27.90 17.08
CA SER A 90 2.19 27.96 16.63
C SER A 90 3.01 28.96 17.46
N PRO A 91 4.36 28.82 17.49
CA PRO A 91 5.24 29.82 18.08
C PRO A 91 5.35 31.12 17.24
N ASP A 92 4.70 31.15 16.07
CA ASP A 92 4.83 32.23 15.09
C ASP A 92 3.69 33.25 15.20
N SER A 93 3.97 34.49 14.80
CA SER A 93 2.93 35.52 14.60
C SER A 93 2.44 35.50 13.15
N LEU A 94 1.18 35.14 12.94
CA LEU A 94 0.60 34.99 11.60
C LEU A 94 0.00 36.30 11.10
N ARG A 95 0.37 36.74 9.90
CA ARG A 95 -0.16 37.96 9.27
C ARG A 95 -1.33 37.72 8.32
N TYR A 96 -1.55 36.47 7.95
CA TYR A 96 -2.60 36.04 7.04
C TYR A 96 -2.98 34.60 7.35
N LEU A 97 -4.18 34.22 6.94
CA LEU A 97 -4.73 32.87 7.04
C LEU A 97 -5.02 32.33 5.64
N TRP A 98 -4.75 31.05 5.40
CA TRP A 98 -5.08 30.39 4.14
C TRP A 98 -6.30 29.47 4.29
N VAL A 99 -7.20 29.53 3.31
CA VAL A 99 -8.44 28.75 3.22
C VAL A 99 -8.46 28.02 1.89
N GLN A 100 -8.71 26.71 1.92
CA GLN A 100 -8.91 25.85 0.77
C GLN A 100 -10.31 26.04 0.18
N LEU A 101 -10.35 26.20 -1.14
CA LEU A 101 -11.55 26.37 -1.96
C LEU A 101 -11.61 25.28 -3.04
N ASP A 102 -11.65 24.01 -2.64
CA ASP A 102 -11.55 22.85 -3.53
C ASP A 102 -12.52 22.81 -4.70
N GLN A 103 -13.77 23.27 -4.52
CA GLN A 103 -14.74 23.35 -5.62
C GLN A 103 -14.23 24.22 -6.79
N ASN A 104 -13.30 25.16 -6.55
CA ASN A 104 -12.72 26.00 -7.60
C ASN A 104 -11.92 25.20 -8.63
N ARG A 105 -11.50 23.97 -8.33
CA ARG A 105 -10.89 23.07 -9.33
C ARG A 105 -11.82 22.84 -10.54
N PHE A 106 -13.13 22.90 -10.31
CA PHE A 106 -14.15 22.76 -11.35
C PHE A 106 -14.49 24.07 -12.08
N ALA A 107 -13.94 25.22 -11.69
CA ALA A 107 -14.15 26.48 -12.42
C ALA A 107 -13.50 26.42 -13.81
N HIS A 108 -14.06 27.12 -14.80
CA HIS A 108 -13.58 27.05 -16.19
C HIS A 108 -12.11 27.44 -16.38
N ASN A 109 -11.59 28.36 -15.56
CA ASN A 109 -10.22 28.87 -15.63
C ASN A 109 -9.32 28.34 -14.50
N SER A 110 -9.67 27.21 -13.88
CA SER A 110 -8.92 26.62 -12.78
C SER A 110 -7.53 26.15 -13.21
N GLY A 111 -6.62 26.03 -12.23
CA GLY A 111 -5.29 25.44 -12.43
C GLY A 111 -5.37 24.04 -13.03
N GLU A 112 -6.22 23.16 -12.49
CA GLU A 112 -6.43 21.80 -12.99
C GLU A 112 -6.77 21.77 -14.48
N ARG A 113 -7.72 22.62 -14.92
CA ARG A 113 -8.11 22.66 -16.34
C ARG A 113 -7.00 23.22 -17.24
N LYS A 114 -6.24 24.20 -16.75
CA LYS A 114 -5.12 24.81 -17.48
C LYS A 114 -3.92 23.88 -17.61
N SER A 115 -3.71 22.99 -16.64
CA SER A 115 -2.62 22.00 -16.64
C SER A 115 -3.00 20.65 -17.23
N ALA A 116 -4.26 20.47 -17.67
CA ALA A 116 -4.72 19.21 -18.24
C ALA A 116 -3.99 18.91 -19.56
N PHE A 117 -3.51 17.67 -19.71
CA PHE A 117 -2.88 17.19 -20.94
C PHE A 117 -3.77 16.17 -21.66
N ALA A 118 -3.64 16.10 -22.98
CA ALA A 118 -4.32 15.11 -23.80
C ALA A 118 -3.32 14.04 -24.27
N SER A 119 -3.82 12.82 -24.49
CA SER A 119 -3.05 11.81 -25.22
C SER A 119 -2.76 12.30 -26.64
N GLU A 120 -1.52 12.13 -27.10
CA GLU A 120 -1.15 12.44 -28.50
C GLU A 120 -1.90 11.57 -29.52
N LYS A 121 -2.33 10.37 -29.11
CA LYS A 121 -3.14 9.49 -29.98
C LYS A 121 -4.54 10.10 -30.14
N PRO A 122 -5.09 10.18 -31.37
CA PRO A 122 -6.42 10.75 -31.65
C PRO A 122 -7.55 9.78 -31.26
N LYS A 123 -7.57 9.35 -29.99
CA LYS A 123 -8.55 8.42 -29.44
C LYS A 123 -8.85 8.83 -27.99
N ALA A 124 -10.14 8.81 -27.64
CA ALA A 124 -10.61 8.96 -26.27
C ALA A 124 -11.64 7.86 -25.97
N SER A 125 -11.77 7.48 -24.69
CA SER A 125 -12.88 6.63 -24.28
C SER A 125 -14.19 7.44 -24.29
N TYR A 126 -15.33 6.77 -24.47
CA TYR A 126 -16.65 7.42 -24.38
C TYR A 126 -16.82 8.17 -23.05
N THR A 127 -16.35 7.59 -21.94
CA THR A 127 -16.41 8.21 -20.61
C THR A 127 -15.58 9.49 -20.55
N ALA A 128 -14.34 9.47 -21.05
CA ALA A 128 -13.46 10.64 -21.04
C ALA A 128 -14.02 11.80 -21.88
N LEU A 129 -14.52 11.50 -23.09
CA LEU A 129 -15.13 12.52 -23.94
C LEU A 129 -16.42 13.06 -23.33
N ARG A 130 -17.28 12.19 -22.77
CA ARG A 130 -18.51 12.60 -22.08
C ARG A 130 -18.19 13.53 -20.91
N GLN A 131 -17.16 13.23 -20.11
CA GLN A 131 -16.72 14.08 -19.00
C GLN A 131 -16.28 15.46 -19.50
N ALA A 132 -15.37 15.52 -20.48
CA ALA A 132 -14.85 16.78 -21.03
C ALA A 132 -15.96 17.70 -21.59
N ILE A 133 -16.98 17.11 -22.24
CA ILE A 133 -18.15 17.85 -22.74
C ILE A 133 -18.96 18.46 -21.58
N HIS A 134 -19.23 17.68 -20.52
CA HIS A 134 -19.99 18.17 -19.37
C HIS A 134 -19.22 19.22 -18.56
N GLU A 135 -17.91 19.04 -18.41
CA GLU A 135 -17.05 20.04 -17.75
C GLU A 135 -17.10 21.39 -18.48
N LYS A 136 -17.27 21.40 -19.81
CA LYS A 136 -17.37 22.65 -20.59
C LYS A 136 -18.64 23.45 -20.28
N SER A 137 -19.76 22.79 -20.01
CA SER A 137 -21.05 23.47 -19.74
C SER A 137 -21.35 23.69 -18.26
N TYR A 138 -20.60 23.04 -17.37
CA TYR A 138 -20.81 23.14 -15.92
C TYR A 138 -20.17 24.39 -15.31
N ASP A 139 -20.98 25.26 -14.69
CA ASP A 139 -20.54 26.38 -13.86
C ASP A 139 -20.15 25.91 -12.46
N GLY A 140 -18.90 25.47 -12.34
CA GLY A 140 -18.27 25.03 -11.09
C GLY A 140 -17.47 26.13 -10.38
N GLY A 141 -17.08 25.84 -9.14
CA GLY A 141 -16.37 26.77 -8.27
C GLY A 141 -17.25 27.43 -7.23
N TYR A 142 -16.63 27.85 -6.13
CA TYR A 142 -17.26 28.66 -5.12
C TYR A 142 -17.62 30.05 -5.66
N LYS A 143 -18.80 30.53 -5.30
CA LYS A 143 -19.15 31.95 -5.34
C LYS A 143 -19.09 32.46 -3.91
N ILE A 144 -17.98 33.10 -3.55
CA ILE A 144 -17.80 33.75 -2.24
C ILE A 144 -18.52 35.09 -2.29
N SER A 145 -19.50 35.27 -1.40
CA SER A 145 -20.33 36.49 -1.35
C SER A 145 -19.92 37.45 -0.24
N ALA A 146 -19.33 36.94 0.84
CA ALA A 146 -18.82 37.77 1.94
C ALA A 146 -17.68 37.06 2.68
N VAL A 147 -16.70 37.84 3.14
CA VAL A 147 -15.68 37.43 4.12
C VAL A 147 -15.55 38.57 5.13
N THR A 148 -16.04 38.35 6.35
CA THR A 148 -16.14 39.39 7.38
C THR A 148 -15.55 38.94 8.70
N ASP A 149 -15.19 39.88 9.57
CA ASP A 149 -14.88 39.57 10.97
C ASP A 149 -16.15 39.27 11.78
N SER A 150 -15.98 38.88 13.05
CA SER A 150 -17.12 38.61 13.95
C SER A 150 -17.99 39.84 14.23
N GLY A 151 -17.50 41.06 13.97
CA GLY A 151 -18.24 42.32 14.11
C GLY A 151 -19.01 42.71 12.85
N GLY A 152 -18.82 41.98 11.74
CA GLY A 152 -19.46 42.23 10.45
C GLY A 152 -18.68 43.18 9.52
N ALA A 153 -17.43 43.54 9.86
CA ALA A 153 -16.59 44.35 8.98
C ALA A 153 -15.91 43.48 7.91
N ASP A 154 -15.80 43.99 6.69
CA ASP A 154 -15.15 43.28 5.59
C ASP A 154 -13.67 43.01 5.87
N LEU A 155 -13.23 41.78 5.64
CA LEU A 155 -11.82 41.39 5.68
C LEU A 155 -11.22 41.44 4.28
N SER A 156 -9.99 41.92 4.17
CA SER A 156 -9.26 41.89 2.90
C SER A 156 -8.86 40.45 2.57
N TYR A 157 -9.13 40.01 1.34
CA TYR A 157 -8.74 38.69 0.87
C TYR A 157 -8.40 38.66 -0.62
N ILE A 158 -7.65 37.64 -1.02
CA ILE A 158 -7.39 37.32 -2.41
C ILE A 158 -7.64 35.83 -2.66
N ILE A 159 -8.41 35.53 -3.71
CA ILE A 159 -8.57 34.16 -4.19
C ILE A 159 -7.49 33.89 -5.24
N ASN A 160 -6.62 32.94 -4.94
CA ASN A 160 -5.63 32.39 -5.85
C ASN A 160 -6.00 30.95 -6.20
N ASP A 161 -6.78 30.80 -7.28
CA ASP A 161 -7.28 29.51 -7.80
C ASP A 161 -8.04 28.70 -6.73
N THR A 162 -7.49 27.59 -6.24
CA THR A 162 -8.12 26.73 -5.22
C THR A 162 -7.83 27.15 -3.78
N MET A 163 -7.23 28.32 -3.58
CA MET A 163 -6.84 28.84 -2.28
C MET A 163 -7.31 30.29 -2.10
N MET A 164 -7.65 30.68 -0.89
CA MET A 164 -7.97 32.05 -0.51
C MET A 164 -7.10 32.49 0.66
N ARG A 165 -6.43 33.63 0.52
CA ARG A 165 -5.66 34.24 1.60
C ARG A 165 -6.48 35.37 2.20
N ILE A 166 -6.70 35.32 3.51
CA ILE A 166 -7.31 36.40 4.30
C ILE A 166 -6.17 37.17 4.96
N ASP A 167 -6.07 38.47 4.66
CA ASP A 167 -5.04 39.36 5.20
C ASP A 167 -5.51 39.96 6.53
N LEU A 168 -4.74 39.78 7.60
CA LEU A 168 -5.14 40.21 8.94
C LEU A 168 -4.73 41.68 9.17
N ALA A 169 -5.67 42.47 9.73
CA ALA A 169 -5.40 43.87 10.08
C ALA A 169 -4.29 44.03 11.13
N SER A 170 -4.09 43.01 11.97
CA SER A 170 -2.98 42.92 12.93
C SER A 170 -2.49 41.47 13.01
N PRO A 171 -1.18 41.23 13.22
CA PRO A 171 -0.66 39.87 13.33
C PRO A 171 -1.32 39.11 14.48
N LEU A 172 -1.77 37.88 14.21
CA LEU A 172 -2.29 36.94 15.18
C LEU A 172 -1.12 36.28 15.92
N ARG A 173 -0.89 36.68 17.16
CA ARG A 173 0.25 36.22 17.98
C ARG A 173 0.05 34.78 18.48
N PRO A 174 1.12 34.10 18.93
CA PRO A 174 1.00 32.81 19.59
C PRO A 174 -0.02 32.84 20.74
N GLY A 175 -0.89 31.83 20.80
CA GLY A 175 -1.97 31.69 21.77
C GLY A 175 -3.20 32.57 21.52
N GLN A 176 -3.19 33.44 20.51
CA GLN A 176 -4.37 34.22 20.13
C GLN A 176 -5.32 33.44 19.21
N GLN A 177 -6.56 33.90 19.14
CA GLN A 177 -7.58 33.37 18.25
C GLN A 177 -8.15 34.47 17.35
N MET A 178 -8.74 34.08 16.22
CA MET A 178 -9.49 34.96 15.33
C MET A 178 -10.78 34.31 14.88
N ASP A 179 -11.85 35.09 14.93
CA ASP A 179 -13.19 34.69 14.52
C ASP A 179 -13.55 35.46 13.25
N PHE A 180 -14.06 34.76 12.23
CA PHE A 180 -14.49 35.36 10.98
C PHE A 180 -15.63 34.54 10.34
N VAL A 181 -16.32 35.15 9.38
CA VAL A 181 -17.46 34.55 8.68
C VAL A 181 -17.18 34.49 7.19
N ILE A 182 -17.52 33.37 6.56
CA ILE A 182 -17.50 33.23 5.10
C ILE A 182 -18.89 32.80 4.62
N ASP A 183 -19.44 33.57 3.69
CA ASP A 183 -20.65 33.19 2.95
C ASP A 183 -20.25 32.68 1.56
N TRP A 184 -20.78 31.51 1.19
CA TRP A 184 -20.52 30.93 -0.11
C TRP A 184 -21.72 30.19 -0.68
N SER A 185 -21.57 29.86 -1.95
CA SER A 185 -22.47 28.94 -2.63
C SER A 185 -21.81 28.32 -3.84
N TYR A 186 -22.31 27.17 -4.28
CA TYR A 186 -21.85 26.53 -5.52
C TYR A 186 -22.90 25.54 -6.05
N ASN A 187 -22.88 25.28 -7.36
CA ASN A 187 -23.77 24.30 -7.98
C ASN A 187 -23.27 22.88 -7.68
N ILE A 188 -24.17 21.92 -7.51
CA ILE A 188 -23.80 20.52 -7.28
C ILE A 188 -23.62 19.82 -8.62
N LEU A 189 -22.42 19.32 -8.88
CA LEU A 189 -22.09 18.57 -10.09
C LEU A 189 -22.75 17.18 -10.10
N ASP A 190 -23.00 16.66 -11.31
CA ASP A 190 -23.44 15.28 -11.52
C ASP A 190 -22.24 14.33 -11.54
N ALA A 191 -22.05 13.60 -10.44
CA ALA A 191 -20.87 12.76 -10.21
C ALA A 191 -20.87 11.48 -11.07
N ARG A 192 -21.99 11.17 -11.75
CA ARG A 192 -22.06 10.09 -12.77
C ARG A 192 -21.56 10.56 -14.14
N LYS A 193 -21.26 11.85 -14.30
CA LYS A 193 -20.77 12.47 -15.54
C LYS A 193 -19.38 13.06 -15.39
N ILE A 194 -19.09 13.66 -14.23
CA ILE A 194 -17.80 14.27 -13.91
C ILE A 194 -17.27 13.55 -12.66
N ARG A 195 -16.06 12.98 -12.73
CA ARG A 195 -15.46 12.34 -11.54
C ARG A 195 -15.15 13.40 -10.48
N ALA A 196 -15.63 13.18 -9.27
CA ALA A 196 -15.46 14.07 -8.12
C ALA A 196 -15.50 13.29 -6.80
N ARG A 197 -15.21 13.97 -5.68
CA ARG A 197 -15.25 13.41 -4.31
C ARG A 197 -16.61 13.55 -3.62
N GLY A 198 -17.55 14.18 -4.32
CA GLY A 198 -18.94 14.37 -3.95
C GLY A 198 -19.71 14.88 -5.17
N GLY A 199 -21.03 14.92 -5.08
CA GLY A 199 -21.93 15.41 -6.12
C GLY A 199 -23.32 14.81 -5.97
N LYS A 200 -24.08 14.86 -7.06
CA LYS A 200 -25.41 14.27 -7.15
C LYS A 200 -25.46 13.11 -8.14
N GLU A 201 -26.37 12.19 -7.88
CA GLU A 201 -26.85 11.20 -8.83
C GLU A 201 -28.32 11.45 -9.13
N TYR A 202 -28.70 11.45 -10.41
CA TYR A 202 -30.09 11.57 -10.83
C TYR A 202 -30.69 10.22 -11.21
N PHE A 203 -31.82 9.88 -10.62
CA PHE A 203 -32.60 8.68 -10.90
C PHE A 203 -33.73 9.03 -11.88
N LYS A 204 -33.62 8.54 -13.11
CA LYS A 204 -34.58 8.88 -14.17
C LYS A 204 -35.97 8.29 -13.94
N ASP A 205 -36.03 7.13 -13.30
CA ASP A 205 -37.26 6.35 -13.16
C ASP A 205 -38.27 7.03 -12.22
N ASP A 206 -37.79 7.78 -11.24
CA ASP A 206 -38.61 8.47 -10.22
C ASP A 206 -38.32 9.99 -10.13
N GLY A 207 -37.34 10.48 -10.89
CA GLY A 207 -36.93 11.89 -10.91
C GLY A 207 -36.21 12.38 -9.66
N ASN A 208 -35.75 11.49 -8.78
CA ASN A 208 -35.14 11.84 -7.50
C ASN A 208 -33.61 11.87 -7.57
N TYR A 209 -33.00 12.36 -6.49
CA TYR A 209 -31.55 12.50 -6.38
C TYR A 209 -31.01 11.87 -5.11
N ILE A 210 -29.76 11.41 -5.19
CA ILE A 210 -28.89 11.19 -4.02
C ILE A 210 -27.80 12.25 -4.06
N TYR A 211 -27.59 12.92 -2.94
CA TYR A 211 -26.52 13.89 -2.75
C TYR A 211 -25.47 13.31 -1.80
N GLU A 212 -24.22 13.33 -2.23
CA GLU A 212 -23.04 13.07 -1.42
C GLU A 212 -22.21 14.35 -1.44
N ILE A 213 -22.23 15.11 -0.34
CA ILE A 213 -21.70 16.46 -0.27
C ILE A 213 -20.44 16.47 0.59
N ALA A 214 -19.32 16.71 -0.08
CA ALA A 214 -18.00 16.72 0.51
C ALA A 214 -17.10 17.78 -0.15
N GLN A 215 -16.02 18.17 0.53
CA GLN A 215 -15.15 19.28 0.10
C GLN A 215 -15.98 20.52 -0.27
N TRP A 216 -17.02 20.82 0.53
CA TRP A 216 -18.19 21.63 0.14
C TRP A 216 -18.25 23.00 0.82
N PHE A 217 -17.37 23.25 1.79
CA PHE A 217 -17.24 24.51 2.50
C PHE A 217 -15.79 25.02 2.43
N PRO A 218 -15.55 26.33 2.62
CA PRO A 218 -14.21 26.87 2.76
C PRO A 218 -13.50 26.26 3.99
N ARG A 219 -12.43 25.50 3.78
CA ARG A 219 -11.71 24.74 4.82
C ARG A 219 -10.37 25.39 5.15
N MET A 220 -10.03 25.56 6.42
CA MET A 220 -8.75 26.15 6.79
C MET A 220 -7.59 25.27 6.32
N ALA A 221 -6.61 25.87 5.62
CA ALA A 221 -5.38 25.17 5.30
C ALA A 221 -4.61 24.87 6.59
N ALA A 222 -3.85 23.77 6.59
CA ALA A 222 -3.00 23.47 7.71
C ALA A 222 -1.80 24.43 7.80
N TYR A 223 -1.40 24.76 9.02
CA TYR A 223 -0.13 25.42 9.31
C TYR A 223 0.71 24.50 10.21
N SER A 224 1.82 23.97 9.69
CA SER A 224 2.61 22.92 10.34
C SER A 224 4.03 23.37 10.68
N ASP A 225 4.66 22.62 11.58
CA ASP A 225 6.04 22.77 12.00
C ASP A 225 7.07 22.33 10.95
N TYR A 226 6.65 21.61 9.90
CA TYR A 226 7.53 21.10 8.85
C TYR A 226 7.36 21.79 7.47
N ASP A 227 6.21 22.42 7.18
CA ASP A 227 5.94 23.04 5.86
C ASP A 227 5.38 24.47 5.97
N GLY A 228 5.06 24.95 7.18
CA GLY A 228 4.28 26.17 7.33
C GLY A 228 2.88 25.98 6.73
N TRP A 229 2.44 26.90 5.86
CA TRP A 229 1.11 26.81 5.24
C TRP A 229 1.06 25.78 4.11
N THR A 230 0.16 24.80 4.23
CA THR A 230 -0.10 23.78 3.20
C THR A 230 -1.04 24.35 2.10
N ASN A 231 -0.54 25.30 1.32
CA ASN A 231 -1.34 26.10 0.37
C ASN A 231 -1.05 25.79 -1.11
N LYS A 232 -0.44 24.63 -1.41
CA LYS A 232 -0.27 24.13 -2.78
C LYS A 232 -1.64 23.95 -3.44
N GLN A 233 -1.78 24.39 -4.69
CA GLN A 233 -3.02 24.30 -5.46
C GLN A 233 -3.49 22.85 -5.61
N PHE A 234 -4.80 22.63 -5.50
CA PHE A 234 -5.40 21.31 -5.68
C PHE A 234 -5.61 21.00 -7.16
N LEU A 235 -4.84 20.06 -7.69
CA LEU A 235 -4.89 19.70 -9.10
C LEU A 235 -5.63 18.38 -9.38
N ARG A 236 -5.93 17.57 -8.34
CA ARG A 236 -6.92 16.46 -8.28
C ARG A 236 -6.49 15.29 -7.42
N ASN A 237 -5.19 14.96 -7.40
CA ASN A 237 -4.74 13.61 -7.05
C ASN A 237 -4.36 13.46 -5.57
N GLY A 238 -3.80 14.48 -4.92
CA GLY A 238 -3.58 14.43 -3.46
C GLY A 238 -4.74 15.09 -2.74
N GLU A 239 -5.47 14.38 -1.88
CA GLU A 239 -6.72 14.89 -1.31
C GLU A 239 -6.51 16.15 -0.46
N PHE A 240 -6.27 16.00 0.85
CA PHE A 240 -6.20 17.14 1.75
C PHE A 240 -5.43 16.86 3.04
N THR A 241 -4.89 17.93 3.63
CA THR A 241 -4.39 18.01 5.01
C THR A 241 -5.06 19.21 5.67
N LEU A 242 -5.66 18.99 6.83
CA LEU A 242 -6.52 19.97 7.52
C LEU A 242 -6.25 19.94 9.03
N GLU A 243 -6.64 21.01 9.71
CA GLU A 243 -6.55 21.11 11.16
C GLU A 243 -7.74 20.43 11.84
N PHE A 244 -7.53 19.96 13.06
CA PHE A 244 -8.61 19.43 13.88
C PHE A 244 -9.43 20.56 14.52
N GLY A 245 -10.71 20.31 14.75
CA GLY A 245 -11.53 21.13 15.64
C GLY A 245 -12.96 20.63 15.76
N ASP A 246 -13.78 21.44 16.39
CA ASP A 246 -15.18 21.12 16.66
C ASP A 246 -16.09 21.70 15.59
N TYR A 247 -17.12 20.94 15.20
CA TYR A 247 -18.08 21.29 14.18
C TYR A 247 -19.50 21.22 14.75
N ASP A 248 -20.21 22.34 14.74
CA ASP A 248 -21.65 22.41 14.93
C ASP A 248 -22.28 22.78 13.58
N VAL A 249 -23.01 21.84 12.96
CA VAL A 249 -23.52 21.99 11.58
C VAL A 249 -25.02 21.83 11.53
N ALA A 250 -25.71 22.84 10.99
CA ALA A 250 -27.14 22.82 10.71
C ALA A 250 -27.38 22.66 9.20
N ILE A 251 -28.00 21.54 8.81
CA ILE A 251 -28.23 21.16 7.41
C ILE A 251 -29.72 21.23 7.12
N THR A 252 -30.14 22.24 6.37
CA THR A 252 -31.52 22.41 5.91
C THR A 252 -31.73 21.72 4.56
N VAL A 253 -32.67 20.77 4.52
CA VAL A 253 -32.99 19.92 3.36
C VAL A 253 -34.52 19.86 3.17
N PRO A 254 -35.05 19.35 2.05
CA PRO A 254 -36.48 19.02 1.94
C PRO A 254 -36.95 18.11 3.09
N ALA A 255 -38.16 18.35 3.62
CA ALA A 255 -38.63 17.70 4.86
C ALA A 255 -38.82 16.18 4.75
N ASP A 256 -38.82 15.62 3.54
CA ASP A 256 -38.90 14.19 3.22
C ASP A 256 -37.53 13.50 3.11
N HIS A 257 -36.42 14.24 3.17
CA HIS A 257 -35.08 13.68 3.12
C HIS A 257 -34.65 13.05 4.45
N ILE A 258 -33.85 11.99 4.35
CA ILE A 258 -33.00 11.49 5.42
C ILE A 258 -31.59 12.03 5.21
N VAL A 259 -30.91 12.39 6.30
CA VAL A 259 -29.55 12.95 6.27
C VAL A 259 -28.61 12.08 7.08
N SER A 260 -27.48 11.71 6.48
CA SER A 260 -26.31 11.14 7.15
C SER A 260 -25.19 12.17 7.12
N ALA A 261 -24.45 12.34 8.20
CA ALA A 261 -23.37 13.32 8.26
C ALA A 261 -22.27 12.91 9.24
N THR A 262 -21.08 13.48 9.05
CA THR A 262 -20.05 13.53 10.11
C THR A 262 -20.68 14.04 11.42
N GLY A 263 -20.38 13.37 12.54
CA GLY A 263 -20.86 13.79 13.86
C GLY A 263 -22.16 13.11 14.33
N LEU A 264 -22.52 13.42 15.57
CA LEU A 264 -23.70 12.88 16.24
C LEU A 264 -24.91 13.78 15.98
N LEU A 265 -26.05 13.19 15.62
CA LEU A 265 -27.33 13.89 15.47
C LEU A 265 -27.79 14.48 16.81
N GLN A 266 -28.09 15.78 16.83
CA GLN A 266 -28.44 16.53 18.04
C GLN A 266 -29.94 16.74 18.24
N ASN A 267 -30.75 16.70 17.18
CA ASN A 267 -32.20 16.97 17.24
C ASN A 267 -33.06 15.81 16.68
N PRO A 268 -32.87 14.54 17.12
CA PRO A 268 -33.64 13.40 16.62
C PRO A 268 -35.14 13.55 16.81
N ASP A 269 -35.60 14.23 17.88
CA ASP A 269 -37.01 14.45 18.18
C ASP A 269 -37.72 15.37 17.16
N GLU A 270 -36.97 16.22 16.45
CA GLU A 270 -37.52 17.12 15.44
C GLU A 270 -37.53 16.49 14.05
N VAL A 271 -36.63 15.53 13.80
CA VAL A 271 -36.35 15.03 12.44
C VAL A 271 -36.73 13.59 12.18
N LEU A 272 -36.87 12.77 13.22
CA LEU A 272 -37.24 11.36 13.13
C LEU A 272 -38.69 11.14 13.60
N THR A 273 -39.33 10.09 13.07
CA THR A 273 -40.60 9.62 13.62
C THR A 273 -40.39 8.86 14.92
N GLU A 274 -41.43 8.72 15.76
CA GLU A 274 -41.35 7.92 17.00
C GLU A 274 -40.89 6.48 16.75
N ILE A 275 -41.36 5.85 15.68
CA ILE A 275 -40.97 4.48 15.30
C ILE A 275 -39.48 4.42 14.93
N GLN A 276 -38.97 5.40 14.18
CA GLN A 276 -37.56 5.49 13.81
C GLN A 276 -36.67 5.68 15.05
N LYS A 277 -37.08 6.54 16.00
CA LYS A 277 -36.37 6.72 17.27
C LYS A 277 -36.32 5.43 18.10
N GLN A 278 -37.44 4.70 18.17
CA GLN A 278 -37.50 3.43 18.89
C GLN A 278 -36.55 2.38 18.28
N ARG A 279 -36.55 2.25 16.95
CA ARG A 279 -35.63 1.35 16.22
C ARG A 279 -34.17 1.75 16.40
N LEU A 280 -33.87 3.05 16.42
CA LEU A 280 -32.51 3.55 16.62
C LEU A 280 -31.99 3.19 18.01
N LYS A 281 -32.84 3.33 19.04
CA LYS A 281 -32.53 2.91 20.40
C LYS A 281 -32.38 1.39 20.53
N GLU A 282 -33.21 0.62 19.84
CA GLU A 282 -33.06 -0.84 19.77
C GLU A 282 -31.71 -1.24 19.15
N ALA A 283 -31.31 -0.57 18.07
CA ALA A 283 -30.06 -0.83 17.36
C ALA A 283 -28.81 -0.71 18.25
N GLU A 284 -28.81 0.14 19.28
CA GLU A 284 -27.68 0.35 20.20
C GLU A 284 -27.19 -0.95 20.86
N THR A 285 -28.07 -1.92 21.06
CA THR A 285 -27.77 -3.19 21.74
C THR A 285 -28.09 -4.42 20.90
N ALA A 286 -28.51 -4.21 19.64
CA ALA A 286 -28.94 -5.27 18.76
C ALA A 286 -27.79 -6.20 18.33
N LYS A 287 -28.10 -7.48 18.17
CA LYS A 287 -27.14 -8.50 17.67
C LYS A 287 -27.00 -8.48 16.15
N THR A 288 -27.99 -7.94 15.45
CA THR A 288 -28.02 -7.81 13.99
C THR A 288 -28.45 -6.39 13.62
N PRO A 289 -28.11 -5.90 12.41
CA PRO A 289 -28.57 -4.60 11.93
C PRO A 289 -30.10 -4.48 12.02
N VAL A 290 -30.55 -3.32 12.50
CA VAL A 290 -31.97 -2.95 12.61
C VAL A 290 -32.26 -1.90 11.54
N MET A 291 -33.27 -2.14 10.71
CA MET A 291 -33.76 -1.15 9.75
C MET A 291 -34.44 0.00 10.51
N ILE A 292 -33.86 1.20 10.42
CA ILE A 292 -34.43 2.43 10.96
C ILE A 292 -35.46 2.99 9.98
N VAL A 293 -35.06 3.14 8.72
CA VAL A 293 -35.94 3.54 7.60
C VAL A 293 -36.07 2.36 6.65
N THR A 294 -37.28 1.82 6.51
CA THR A 294 -37.57 0.62 5.71
C THR A 294 -37.78 0.93 4.23
N THR A 295 -37.76 -0.11 3.38
CA THR A 295 -38.05 -0.01 1.95
C THR A 295 -39.43 0.62 1.69
N ASP A 296 -40.45 0.19 2.42
CA ASP A 296 -41.81 0.73 2.27
C ASP A 296 -41.89 2.21 2.67
N GLU A 297 -41.19 2.61 3.75
CA GLU A 297 -41.15 4.00 4.21
C GLU A 297 -40.44 4.91 3.20
N ALA A 298 -39.35 4.46 2.59
CA ALA A 298 -38.64 5.21 1.55
C ALA A 298 -39.47 5.30 0.26
N ALA A 299 -40.08 4.18 -0.17
CA ALA A 299 -40.93 4.13 -1.36
C ALA A 299 -42.13 5.09 -1.25
N ALA A 300 -42.76 5.18 -0.08
CA ALA A 300 -43.92 6.05 0.16
C ALA A 300 -43.62 7.56 -0.02
N LYS A 301 -42.35 7.98 0.01
CA LYS A 301 -41.92 9.37 -0.11
C LYS A 301 -41.59 9.77 -1.55
N LEU A 302 -41.27 8.82 -2.44
CA LEU A 302 -40.74 9.11 -3.77
C LEU A 302 -41.69 9.96 -4.64
N ASP A 303 -43.01 9.75 -4.48
CA ASP A 303 -44.04 10.41 -5.30
C ASP A 303 -44.57 11.72 -4.72
N LYS A 304 -44.28 12.03 -3.44
CA LYS A 304 -45.00 13.07 -2.68
C LYS A 304 -44.21 14.36 -2.41
N ARG A 305 -42.95 14.45 -2.89
CA ARG A 305 -41.99 15.58 -2.76
C ARG A 305 -42.42 16.69 -1.80
N ALA A 306 -41.77 16.77 -0.64
CA ALA A 306 -42.09 17.78 0.35
C ALA A 306 -41.88 19.21 -0.20
N LYS A 307 -42.83 20.11 0.09
CA LYS A 307 -42.72 21.56 -0.20
C LYS A 307 -42.10 22.36 0.94
N THR A 308 -42.00 21.75 2.12
CA THR A 308 -41.39 22.34 3.31
C THR A 308 -39.98 21.79 3.50
N THR A 309 -39.18 22.48 4.29
CA THR A 309 -37.84 22.05 4.66
C THR A 309 -37.79 21.59 6.10
N ARG A 310 -36.69 20.93 6.46
CA ARG A 310 -36.36 20.49 7.80
C ARG A 310 -34.86 20.65 8.03
N THR A 311 -34.47 21.03 9.24
CA THR A 311 -33.07 21.25 9.61
C THR A 311 -32.57 20.13 10.52
N TRP A 312 -31.54 19.43 10.07
CA TRP A 312 -30.82 18.43 10.85
C TRP A 312 -29.60 19.07 11.49
N ARG A 313 -29.37 18.84 12.78
CA ARG A 313 -28.24 19.42 13.52
C ARG A 313 -27.27 18.33 13.93
N PHE A 314 -26.00 18.49 13.58
CA PHE A 314 -24.94 17.54 13.90
C PHE A 314 -23.82 18.23 14.69
N ARG A 315 -23.23 17.48 15.62
CA ARG A 315 -22.03 17.91 16.36
C ARG A 315 -20.92 16.88 16.18
N ALA A 316 -19.76 17.33 15.72
CA ALA A 316 -18.54 16.52 15.66
C ALA A 316 -17.45 17.20 16.50
N VAL A 317 -16.73 16.41 17.30
CA VAL A 317 -15.68 16.92 18.19
C VAL A 317 -14.34 16.41 17.72
N ASN A 318 -13.36 17.31 17.63
CA ASN A 318 -11.98 17.01 17.28
C ASN A 318 -11.86 16.19 15.97
N VAL A 319 -12.53 16.64 14.91
CA VAL A 319 -12.44 16.09 13.55
C VAL A 319 -11.73 17.07 12.62
N ARG A 320 -11.20 16.58 11.49
CA ARG A 320 -10.45 17.39 10.52
C ARG A 320 -11.25 17.85 9.30
N ASP A 321 -12.44 17.30 9.09
CA ASP A 321 -13.33 17.68 7.99
C ASP A 321 -14.78 17.26 8.30
N PHE A 322 -15.72 17.69 7.47
CA PHE A 322 -17.14 17.39 7.61
C PHE A 322 -17.78 17.08 6.25
N ALA A 323 -18.43 15.93 6.12
CA ALA A 323 -19.22 15.57 4.94
C ALA A 323 -20.65 15.16 5.34
N PHE A 324 -21.57 15.26 4.39
CA PHE A 324 -22.94 14.78 4.59
C PHE A 324 -23.52 14.21 3.30
N ALA A 325 -24.56 13.40 3.46
CA ALA A 325 -25.36 12.89 2.36
C ALA A 325 -26.84 13.10 2.66
N SER A 326 -27.63 13.33 1.62
CA SER A 326 -29.06 13.57 1.74
C SER A 326 -29.84 12.96 0.60
N SER A 327 -30.95 12.30 0.91
CA SER A 327 -31.90 11.81 -0.10
C SER A 327 -33.22 11.40 0.52
N ARG A 328 -34.30 11.50 -0.27
CA ARG A 328 -35.57 10.81 0.03
C ARG A 328 -35.54 9.31 -0.29
N LYS A 329 -34.56 8.83 -1.06
CA LYS A 329 -34.41 7.42 -1.43
C LYS A 329 -33.72 6.57 -0.36
N PHE A 330 -33.14 7.19 0.68
CA PHE A 330 -32.36 6.46 1.66
C PHE A 330 -33.21 5.52 2.53
N LEU A 331 -32.86 4.25 2.44
CA LEU A 331 -32.96 3.27 3.50
C LEU A 331 -31.86 3.54 4.52
N TRP A 332 -32.09 3.15 5.76
CA TRP A 332 -31.13 3.33 6.84
C TRP A 332 -31.19 2.11 7.77
N ASP A 333 -30.06 1.42 7.92
CA ASP A 333 -29.88 0.40 8.96
C ASP A 333 -28.80 0.81 9.98
N ALA A 334 -28.88 0.27 11.19
CA ALA A 334 -27.94 0.58 12.26
C ALA A 334 -27.70 -0.61 13.19
N ARG A 335 -26.52 -0.64 13.81
CA ARG A 335 -26.19 -1.53 14.92
C ARG A 335 -25.10 -0.90 15.81
N GLY A 336 -25.29 -1.01 17.12
CA GLY A 336 -24.30 -0.61 18.11
C GLY A 336 -23.16 -1.63 18.20
N TYR A 337 -21.93 -1.12 18.24
CA TYR A 337 -20.71 -1.87 18.53
C TYR A 337 -20.14 -1.40 19.87
N TYR A 338 -20.29 -2.22 20.91
CA TYR A 338 -19.77 -1.93 22.24
C TYR A 338 -18.27 -2.22 22.33
N GLN A 339 -17.49 -1.22 22.72
CA GLN A 339 -16.03 -1.30 22.87
C GLN A 339 -15.66 -1.49 24.35
N PRO A 340 -15.32 -2.71 24.80
CA PRO A 340 -15.01 -2.97 26.21
C PRO A 340 -13.80 -2.18 26.72
N GLU A 341 -12.86 -1.81 25.85
CA GLU A 341 -11.62 -1.11 26.19
C GLU A 341 -11.85 0.32 26.68
N ASN A 342 -12.96 0.95 26.30
CA ASN A 342 -13.31 2.32 26.71
C ASN A 342 -14.75 2.48 27.24
N GLY A 343 -15.54 1.40 27.26
CA GLY A 343 -16.92 1.39 27.75
C GLY A 343 -17.90 2.18 26.88
N LYS A 344 -17.56 2.52 25.63
CA LYS A 344 -18.40 3.29 24.72
C LYS A 344 -18.98 2.41 23.61
N THR A 345 -20.19 2.75 23.17
CA THR A 345 -20.82 2.16 21.99
C THR A 345 -20.61 3.08 20.79
N VAL A 346 -20.16 2.50 19.67
CA VAL A 346 -20.13 3.15 18.35
C VAL A 346 -21.36 2.72 17.56
N MET A 347 -22.14 3.66 17.03
CA MET A 347 -23.22 3.32 16.11
C MET A 347 -22.68 3.13 14.70
N ALA A 348 -22.61 1.89 14.25
CA ALA A 348 -22.35 1.53 12.86
C ALA A 348 -23.66 1.66 12.06
N MET A 349 -23.65 2.46 10.98
CA MET A 349 -24.87 2.76 10.23
C MET A 349 -24.64 2.77 8.73
N SER A 350 -25.59 2.26 7.96
CA SER A 350 -25.54 2.32 6.50
C SER A 350 -26.75 3.04 5.92
N PHE A 351 -26.49 3.90 4.93
CA PHE A 351 -27.51 4.66 4.21
C PHE A 351 -27.43 4.34 2.73
N TYR A 352 -28.49 3.78 2.14
CA TYR A 352 -28.44 3.32 0.76
C TYR A 352 -29.82 3.33 0.13
N PRO A 353 -29.92 3.45 -1.20
CA PRO A 353 -31.20 3.36 -1.87
C PRO A 353 -31.58 1.89 -2.12
N GLU A 354 -32.84 1.62 -2.47
CA GLU A 354 -33.31 0.27 -2.80
C GLU A 354 -32.49 -0.37 -3.94
N GLU A 355 -31.92 0.43 -4.85
CA GLU A 355 -31.01 -0.04 -5.90
C GLU A 355 -29.72 -0.70 -5.34
N GLY A 356 -29.36 -0.46 -4.08
CA GLY A 356 -28.26 -1.14 -3.38
C GLY A 356 -28.61 -2.56 -2.91
N ASN A 357 -29.89 -2.90 -2.81
CA ASN A 357 -30.33 -4.19 -2.29
C ASN A 357 -30.30 -5.32 -3.32
N PRO A 358 -30.05 -6.58 -2.90
CA PRO A 358 -29.91 -7.04 -1.52
C PRO A 358 -28.46 -6.95 -0.98
N LEU A 359 -27.54 -6.35 -1.74
CA LEU A 359 -26.12 -6.38 -1.42
C LEU A 359 -25.77 -5.54 -0.18
N TRP A 360 -26.31 -4.32 -0.13
CA TRP A 360 -26.02 -3.36 0.93
C TRP A 360 -26.59 -3.76 2.29
N GLU A 361 -27.89 -4.07 2.36
CA GLU A 361 -28.55 -4.56 3.59
C GLU A 361 -27.86 -5.78 4.20
N LYS A 362 -27.27 -6.64 3.36
CA LYS A 362 -26.60 -7.86 3.83
C LYS A 362 -25.20 -7.61 4.39
N TYR A 363 -24.41 -6.74 3.75
CA TYR A 363 -22.97 -6.67 4.01
C TYR A 363 -22.49 -5.34 4.62
N SER A 364 -23.17 -4.21 4.35
CA SER A 364 -22.60 -2.89 4.63
C SER A 364 -22.31 -2.66 6.12
N THR A 365 -23.32 -2.73 6.97
CA THR A 365 -23.13 -2.48 8.42
C THR A 365 -22.28 -3.54 9.10
N GLN A 366 -22.26 -4.78 8.58
CA GLN A 366 -21.35 -5.82 9.09
C GLN A 366 -19.89 -5.52 8.74
N SER A 367 -19.61 -5.02 7.54
CA SER A 367 -18.25 -4.58 7.16
C SER A 367 -17.75 -3.45 8.05
N ILE A 368 -18.61 -2.49 8.43
CA ILE A 368 -18.24 -1.42 9.35
C ILE A 368 -17.80 -2.02 10.70
N ILE A 369 -18.63 -2.87 11.30
CA ILE A 369 -18.36 -3.48 12.61
C ILE A 369 -17.08 -4.32 12.58
N HIS A 370 -16.93 -5.17 11.57
CA HIS A 370 -15.74 -5.98 11.38
C HIS A 370 -14.47 -5.13 11.29
N THR A 371 -14.53 -4.01 10.58
CA THR A 371 -13.41 -3.08 10.47
C THR A 371 -13.04 -2.50 11.84
N LEU A 372 -14.03 -2.08 12.63
CA LEU A 372 -13.79 -1.59 14.00
C LEU A 372 -13.13 -2.65 14.87
N GLU A 373 -13.61 -3.90 14.82
CA GLU A 373 -13.06 -5.03 15.59
C GLU A 373 -11.60 -5.32 15.26
N VAL A 374 -11.24 -5.30 13.98
CA VAL A 374 -9.88 -5.61 13.53
C VAL A 374 -8.94 -4.42 13.79
N TYR A 375 -9.31 -3.21 13.36
CA TYR A 375 -8.45 -2.03 13.45
C TYR A 375 -8.15 -1.64 14.89
N ASN A 376 -9.10 -1.81 15.82
CA ASN A 376 -8.89 -1.57 17.25
C ASN A 376 -7.72 -2.37 17.83
N ARG A 377 -7.47 -3.59 17.33
CA ARG A 377 -6.38 -4.45 17.83
C ARG A 377 -5.01 -3.97 17.37
N TYR A 378 -4.90 -3.54 16.12
CA TYR A 378 -3.62 -3.18 15.51
C TYR A 378 -3.27 -1.69 15.64
N SER A 379 -4.20 -0.83 16.06
CA SER A 379 -3.98 0.62 16.18
C SER A 379 -4.36 1.19 17.56
N PHE A 380 -5.53 1.80 17.69
CA PHE A 380 -6.10 2.29 18.94
C PHE A 380 -7.60 2.09 18.92
N VAL A 381 -8.25 2.22 20.08
CA VAL A 381 -9.71 2.13 20.16
C VAL A 381 -10.35 3.31 19.42
N TYR A 382 -11.30 3.02 18.52
CA TYR A 382 -12.03 3.99 17.72
C TYR A 382 -12.61 5.10 18.61
N PRO A 383 -12.30 6.38 18.35
CA PRO A 383 -12.59 7.44 19.30
C PRO A 383 -13.96 8.11 19.14
N TYR A 384 -14.63 7.93 18.01
CA TYR A 384 -15.84 8.67 17.66
C TYR A 384 -17.13 7.88 17.97
N PRO A 385 -18.29 8.54 18.13
CA PRO A 385 -19.54 7.89 18.51
C PRO A 385 -20.23 7.15 17.36
N VAL A 386 -19.92 7.45 16.10
CA VAL A 386 -20.57 6.88 14.92
C VAL A 386 -19.57 6.51 13.83
N ALA A 387 -19.91 5.54 13.00
CA ALA A 387 -19.18 5.15 11.79
C ALA A 387 -20.19 4.79 10.69
N GLN A 388 -20.12 5.47 9.54
CA GLN A 388 -21.18 5.44 8.53
C GLN A 388 -20.67 5.05 7.14
N SER A 389 -21.46 4.23 6.44
CA SER A 389 -21.28 3.92 5.01
C SER A 389 -22.49 4.40 4.23
N VAL A 390 -22.27 5.22 3.20
CA VAL A 390 -23.35 5.77 2.38
C VAL A 390 -23.18 5.33 0.94
N ASN A 391 -24.28 4.92 0.31
CA ASN A 391 -24.30 4.58 -1.10
C ASN A 391 -24.82 5.74 -1.96
N GLY A 392 -24.04 6.10 -2.98
CA GLY A 392 -24.40 7.13 -3.95
C GLY A 392 -23.52 7.10 -5.20
N PRO A 393 -23.30 8.26 -5.85
CA PRO A 393 -22.48 8.33 -7.05
C PRO A 393 -20.98 8.10 -6.84
N VAL A 394 -20.45 8.33 -5.64
CA VAL A 394 -19.04 8.14 -5.28
C VAL A 394 -18.82 6.71 -4.80
N GLY A 395 -17.77 6.06 -5.31
CA GLY A 395 -17.57 4.62 -5.15
C GLY A 395 -16.58 4.20 -4.06
N GLY A 396 -15.95 5.17 -3.39
CA GLY A 396 -14.91 5.02 -2.38
C GLY A 396 -14.35 6.41 -2.08
N MET A 397 -14.64 6.94 -0.90
CA MET A 397 -14.11 8.20 -0.38
C MET A 397 -14.39 8.30 1.13
N GLU A 398 -13.38 8.75 1.85
CA GLU A 398 -13.32 8.82 3.30
C GLU A 398 -13.53 10.25 3.85
N TYR A 399 -14.29 10.35 4.94
CA TYR A 399 -14.37 11.55 5.77
C TYR A 399 -14.52 11.11 7.24
N PRO A 400 -14.31 12.01 8.22
CA PRO A 400 -14.50 11.65 9.61
C PRO A 400 -15.92 11.11 9.85
N MET A 401 -16.01 9.89 10.40
CA MET A 401 -17.27 9.19 10.74
C MET A 401 -18.23 8.84 9.59
N ILE A 402 -17.93 9.20 8.33
CA ILE A 402 -18.81 8.97 7.17
C ILE A 402 -17.98 8.67 5.91
N THR A 403 -18.43 7.67 5.16
CA THR A 403 -17.74 7.17 3.97
C THR A 403 -18.73 7.01 2.82
N PHE A 404 -18.27 7.26 1.59
CA PHE A 404 -19.09 7.09 0.38
C PHE A 404 -18.61 5.86 -0.39
N ASN A 405 -19.49 4.88 -0.56
CA ASN A 405 -19.14 3.57 -1.09
C ASN A 405 -20.03 3.14 -2.25
N GLY A 406 -19.47 2.29 -3.10
CA GLY A 406 -20.19 1.42 -4.03
C GLY A 406 -19.67 -0.01 -3.91
N PRO A 407 -19.92 -0.89 -4.88
CA PRO A 407 -20.88 -0.79 -5.98
C PRO A 407 -22.32 -1.15 -5.56
N ARG A 408 -23.24 -1.09 -6.53
CA ARG A 408 -24.61 -1.65 -6.44
C ARG A 408 -24.70 -2.98 -7.21
N PRO A 409 -25.69 -3.83 -6.92
CA PRO A 409 -26.05 -4.95 -7.79
C PRO A 409 -26.51 -4.47 -9.18
N THR A 410 -26.49 -5.38 -10.15
CA THR A 410 -27.01 -5.18 -11.50
C THR A 410 -28.47 -5.61 -11.55
N LYS A 411 -29.35 -4.75 -12.07
CA LYS A 411 -30.75 -5.09 -12.34
C LYS A 411 -30.87 -5.55 -13.79
N ASP A 412 -31.49 -6.70 -14.05
CA ASP A 412 -31.86 -7.11 -15.40
C ASP A 412 -33.04 -6.25 -15.89
N GLU A 413 -32.89 -5.64 -17.07
CA GLU A 413 -33.90 -4.71 -17.60
C GLU A 413 -35.19 -5.42 -18.06
N VAL A 414 -35.13 -6.73 -18.33
CA VAL A 414 -36.30 -7.51 -18.80
C VAL A 414 -37.02 -8.16 -17.64
N THR A 415 -36.29 -8.85 -16.75
CA THR A 415 -36.92 -9.58 -15.63
C THR A 415 -37.11 -8.71 -14.39
N GLY A 416 -36.35 -7.62 -14.25
CA GLY A 416 -36.31 -6.78 -13.06
C GLY A 416 -35.52 -7.38 -11.90
N GLU A 417 -34.98 -8.60 -12.05
CA GLU A 417 -34.21 -9.30 -11.02
C GLU A 417 -32.84 -8.63 -10.79
N LYS A 418 -32.39 -8.62 -9.53
CA LYS A 418 -31.11 -8.03 -9.14
C LYS A 418 -30.08 -9.13 -8.89
N THR A 419 -28.98 -9.09 -9.62
CA THR A 419 -27.83 -10.00 -9.49
C THR A 419 -26.53 -9.23 -9.25
N TYR A 420 -25.49 -9.90 -8.79
CA TYR A 420 -24.17 -9.33 -8.56
C TYR A 420 -23.06 -10.38 -8.74
N SER A 421 -21.96 -9.97 -9.37
CA SER A 421 -20.82 -10.85 -9.58
C SER A 421 -20.00 -11.07 -8.29
N HIS A 422 -19.13 -12.08 -8.30
CA HIS A 422 -18.09 -12.27 -7.28
C HIS A 422 -17.31 -10.97 -7.02
N ARG A 423 -16.86 -10.30 -8.09
CA ARG A 423 -16.14 -9.02 -8.00
C ARG A 423 -16.97 -7.93 -7.33
N THR A 424 -18.29 -7.90 -7.55
CA THR A 424 -19.20 -6.93 -6.96
C THR A 424 -19.37 -7.15 -5.45
N LYS A 425 -19.53 -8.42 -5.02
CA LYS A 425 -19.61 -8.79 -3.59
C LYS A 425 -18.37 -8.33 -2.82
N TYR A 426 -17.21 -8.86 -3.20
CA TYR A 426 -15.96 -8.54 -2.49
C TYR A 426 -15.56 -7.08 -2.69
N GLY A 427 -15.85 -6.49 -3.87
CA GLY A 427 -15.64 -5.07 -4.09
C GLY A 427 -16.38 -4.17 -3.09
N LEU A 428 -17.63 -4.49 -2.73
CA LEU A 428 -18.37 -3.75 -1.70
C LEU A 428 -17.75 -3.95 -0.32
N ILE A 429 -17.49 -5.20 0.07
CA ILE A 429 -16.96 -5.52 1.41
C ILE A 429 -15.60 -4.86 1.60
N SER A 430 -14.67 -5.05 0.66
CA SER A 430 -13.33 -4.46 0.65
C SER A 430 -13.35 -2.94 0.73
N VAL A 431 -14.18 -2.27 -0.08
CA VAL A 431 -14.18 -0.80 -0.08
C VAL A 431 -14.74 -0.25 1.22
N ILE A 432 -15.80 -0.84 1.78
CA ILE A 432 -16.30 -0.39 3.09
C ILE A 432 -15.25 -0.60 4.18
N ILE A 433 -14.52 -1.73 4.16
CA ILE A 433 -13.41 -1.96 5.09
C ILE A 433 -12.33 -0.87 4.92
N HIS A 434 -11.98 -0.57 3.67
CA HIS A 434 -10.99 0.46 3.35
C HIS A 434 -11.42 1.85 3.83
N GLU A 435 -12.60 2.32 3.42
CA GLU A 435 -13.03 3.67 3.75
C GLU A 435 -13.31 3.85 5.26
N ILE A 436 -13.83 2.83 5.95
CA ILE A 436 -13.98 2.90 7.42
C ILE A 436 -12.60 2.86 8.09
N GLY A 437 -11.66 2.10 7.54
CA GLY A 437 -10.26 2.07 7.96
C GLY A 437 -9.60 3.45 7.87
N HIS A 438 -9.97 4.24 6.87
CA HIS A 438 -9.49 5.61 6.74
C HIS A 438 -9.90 6.53 7.88
N ILE A 439 -10.92 6.17 8.66
CA ILE A 439 -11.27 6.94 9.85
C ILE A 439 -10.14 6.87 10.90
N TYR A 440 -9.36 5.78 10.92
CA TYR A 440 -8.13 5.71 11.71
C TYR A 440 -6.98 6.45 11.01
N PHE A 441 -6.77 6.15 9.72
CA PHE A 441 -5.69 6.69 8.89
C PHE A 441 -6.22 7.25 7.57
N PRO A 442 -6.47 8.55 7.41
CA PRO A 442 -5.81 9.62 8.14
C PRO A 442 -6.73 10.45 9.06
N MET A 443 -8.00 10.04 9.27
CA MET A 443 -8.95 10.94 9.95
C MET A 443 -8.70 11.15 11.43
N VAL A 444 -7.97 10.24 12.08
CA VAL A 444 -7.51 10.40 13.47
C VAL A 444 -5.99 10.55 13.52
N VAL A 445 -5.24 9.78 12.73
CA VAL A 445 -3.80 9.98 12.53
C VAL A 445 -3.62 10.86 11.29
N ASN A 446 -3.53 12.17 11.50
CA ASN A 446 -3.69 13.20 10.47
C ASN A 446 -2.45 13.36 9.59
N SER A 447 -2.11 12.35 8.80
CA SER A 447 -1.03 12.44 7.82
C SER A 447 -1.34 13.46 6.71
N ASP A 448 -0.28 13.93 6.07
CA ASP A 448 -0.33 14.88 4.97
C ASP A 448 -0.34 14.17 3.62
N GLU A 449 -1.54 13.78 3.20
CA GLU A 449 -1.73 13.05 1.95
C GLU A 449 -1.23 13.83 0.73
N ARG A 450 -1.28 15.17 0.76
CA ARG A 450 -0.84 16.01 -0.36
C ARG A 450 0.65 15.87 -0.63
N GLN A 451 1.42 15.47 0.37
CA GLN A 451 2.85 15.19 0.24
C GLN A 451 3.14 13.70 0.18
N TRP A 452 2.50 12.90 1.04
CA TRP A 452 2.83 11.49 1.25
C TRP A 452 1.59 10.61 1.25
N THR A 453 0.90 10.53 0.11
CA THR A 453 -0.33 9.72 -0.07
C THR A 453 -0.22 8.29 0.44
N TRP A 454 0.96 7.68 0.40
CA TRP A 454 1.15 6.32 0.91
C TRP A 454 0.90 6.18 2.41
N MET A 455 1.06 7.25 3.20
CA MET A 455 0.77 7.19 4.64
C MET A 455 -0.72 6.99 4.91
N ASP A 456 -1.56 7.45 4.00
CA ASP A 456 -3.00 7.33 4.09
C ASP A 456 -3.38 5.99 3.44
N GLU A 457 -3.04 5.82 2.17
CA GLU A 457 -3.47 4.71 1.34
C GLU A 457 -2.73 3.39 1.63
N GLY A 458 -1.43 3.45 1.87
CA GLY A 458 -0.57 2.29 2.08
C GLY A 458 -0.73 1.70 3.47
N LEU A 459 -0.76 2.53 4.52
CA LEU A 459 -1.02 2.08 5.90
C LEU A 459 -2.43 1.47 6.00
N ASN A 460 -3.43 2.12 5.39
CA ASN A 460 -4.80 1.64 5.40
C ASN A 460 -4.96 0.35 4.58
N THR A 461 -4.35 0.26 3.39
CA THR A 461 -4.37 -0.99 2.57
C THR A 461 -3.74 -2.16 3.31
N PHE A 462 -2.68 -1.93 4.08
CA PHE A 462 -2.06 -2.97 4.90
C PHE A 462 -3.05 -3.54 5.95
N LEU A 463 -3.71 -2.67 6.73
CA LEU A 463 -4.70 -3.10 7.72
C LEU A 463 -5.96 -3.68 7.08
N GLN A 464 -6.40 -3.14 5.95
CA GLN A 464 -7.49 -3.70 5.14
C GLN A 464 -7.19 -5.16 4.79
N GLY A 465 -5.98 -5.47 4.36
CA GLY A 465 -5.59 -6.84 4.03
C GLY A 465 -5.75 -7.82 5.20
N LEU A 466 -5.38 -7.38 6.42
CA LEU A 466 -5.59 -8.17 7.64
C LEU A 466 -7.08 -8.36 7.95
N ALA A 467 -7.89 -7.30 7.80
CA ALA A 467 -9.33 -7.38 8.01
C ALA A 467 -10.02 -8.29 6.98
N GLU A 468 -9.64 -8.20 5.71
CA GLU A 468 -10.19 -9.05 4.65
C GLU A 468 -9.93 -10.54 4.91
N GLU A 469 -8.74 -10.91 5.36
CA GLU A 469 -8.37 -12.30 5.67
C GLU A 469 -9.12 -12.87 6.88
N GLU A 470 -9.53 -12.02 7.82
CA GLU A 470 -10.34 -12.41 8.96
C GLU A 470 -11.85 -12.48 8.66
N TRP A 471 -12.30 -11.94 7.52
CA TRP A 471 -13.73 -11.92 7.15
C TRP A 471 -14.25 -13.32 6.80
N GLU A 472 -13.54 -14.05 5.94
CA GLU A 472 -13.85 -15.44 5.60
C GLU A 472 -12.60 -16.18 5.11
N LYS A 473 -12.62 -17.52 5.17
CA LYS A 473 -11.53 -18.34 4.65
C LYS A 473 -11.35 -18.11 3.14
N ASP A 474 -10.11 -18.01 2.69
CA ASP A 474 -9.72 -17.85 1.29
C ASP A 474 -10.30 -16.56 0.65
N TYR A 475 -10.44 -15.47 1.44
CA TYR A 475 -10.85 -14.17 0.92
C TYR A 475 -9.94 -13.72 -0.24
N PRO A 476 -10.48 -13.20 -1.35
CA PRO A 476 -9.70 -12.82 -2.54
C PRO A 476 -8.98 -11.47 -2.35
N THR A 477 -8.17 -11.35 -1.29
CA THR A 477 -7.43 -10.14 -0.90
C THR A 477 -6.47 -9.71 -2.01
N ARG A 478 -6.48 -8.42 -2.32
CA ARG A 478 -5.60 -7.82 -3.33
C ARG A 478 -4.53 -7.00 -2.63
N ARG A 479 -3.35 -6.87 -3.26
CA ARG A 479 -2.21 -6.09 -2.71
C ARG A 479 -1.72 -6.62 -1.37
N ALA A 480 -1.81 -7.93 -1.19
CA ALA A 480 -1.40 -8.62 0.03
C ALA A 480 -0.15 -9.47 -0.22
N GLU A 481 -0.17 -10.29 -1.25
CA GLU A 481 0.92 -11.22 -1.51
C GLU A 481 2.08 -10.57 -2.28
N PRO A 482 3.35 -10.82 -1.93
CA PRO A 482 4.49 -10.17 -2.57
C PRO A 482 4.56 -10.35 -4.09
N TYR A 483 4.18 -11.53 -4.61
CA TYR A 483 4.15 -11.77 -6.05
C TYR A 483 3.20 -10.82 -6.82
N GLN A 484 2.21 -10.21 -6.16
CA GLN A 484 1.22 -9.34 -6.79
C GLN A 484 1.81 -7.97 -7.19
N ILE A 485 2.97 -7.56 -6.66
CA ILE A 485 3.64 -6.29 -7.02
C ILE A 485 4.76 -6.45 -8.05
N VAL A 486 5.14 -7.68 -8.39
CA VAL A 486 6.31 -7.96 -9.26
C VAL A 486 6.25 -7.21 -10.59
N ASP A 487 5.11 -7.20 -11.27
CA ASP A 487 4.95 -6.49 -12.56
C ASP A 487 5.17 -4.97 -12.42
N TYR A 488 4.78 -4.39 -11.29
CA TYR A 488 5.04 -2.98 -11.00
C TYR A 488 6.52 -2.75 -10.71
N MET A 489 7.15 -3.61 -9.90
CA MET A 489 8.58 -3.52 -9.55
C MET A 489 9.50 -3.70 -10.76
N LYS A 490 9.08 -4.46 -11.78
CA LYS A 490 9.75 -4.57 -13.09
C LYS A 490 9.52 -3.38 -14.02
N SER A 491 8.45 -2.62 -13.79
CA SER A 491 8.01 -1.58 -14.71
C SER A 491 9.00 -0.43 -14.77
N THR A 492 9.27 0.09 -15.96
CA THR A 492 9.99 1.36 -16.14
C THR A 492 9.11 2.58 -15.88
N ARG A 493 7.78 2.40 -15.77
CA ARG A 493 6.82 3.46 -15.51
C ARG A 493 6.51 3.55 -14.01
N GLN A 494 7.52 3.73 -13.18
CA GLN A 494 7.37 3.85 -11.73
C GLN A 494 8.19 5.04 -11.20
N VAL A 495 7.87 5.45 -9.98
CA VAL A 495 8.55 6.48 -9.21
C VAL A 495 8.68 5.98 -7.77
N PRO A 496 9.60 6.51 -6.93
CA PRO A 496 9.67 6.16 -5.51
C PRO A 496 8.34 6.38 -4.78
N ILE A 497 8.11 5.67 -3.67
CA ILE A 497 6.89 5.86 -2.84
C ILE A 497 6.85 7.29 -2.28
N MET A 498 8.01 7.87 -1.98
CA MET A 498 8.16 9.25 -1.46
C MET A 498 7.94 10.35 -2.53
N THR A 499 7.20 10.05 -3.60
CA THR A 499 6.86 11.02 -4.65
C THR A 499 5.56 11.74 -4.30
N ASN A 500 5.55 13.07 -4.45
CA ASN A 500 4.34 13.88 -4.26
C ASN A 500 3.17 13.38 -5.14
N SER A 501 1.96 13.40 -4.60
CA SER A 501 0.73 12.82 -5.18
C SER A 501 0.46 13.25 -6.62
N GLU A 502 0.73 14.52 -6.94
CA GLU A 502 0.48 15.07 -8.28
C GLU A 502 1.47 14.56 -9.35
N SER A 503 2.57 13.93 -8.94
CA SER A 503 3.63 13.41 -9.83
C SER A 503 3.63 11.89 -9.96
N ILE A 504 2.67 11.19 -9.32
CA ILE A 504 2.63 9.73 -9.33
C ILE A 504 2.18 9.19 -10.71
N LEU A 505 2.98 8.30 -11.30
CA LEU A 505 2.70 7.72 -12.63
C LEU A 505 1.70 6.55 -12.62
N GLN A 506 1.69 5.76 -11.54
CA GLN A 506 0.83 4.59 -11.34
C GLN A 506 0.26 4.61 -9.91
N PHE A 507 -0.73 5.48 -9.69
CA PHE A 507 -1.30 5.79 -8.36
C PHE A 507 -1.64 4.54 -7.54
N GLY A 508 -2.41 3.62 -8.11
CA GLY A 508 -2.87 2.42 -7.40
C GLY A 508 -1.76 1.46 -6.94
N ASN A 509 -0.58 1.47 -7.56
CA ASN A 509 0.55 0.63 -7.12
C ASN A 509 1.51 1.40 -6.23
N ASN A 510 1.76 2.68 -6.50
CA ASN A 510 2.69 3.50 -5.73
C ASN A 510 2.12 3.90 -4.35
N ALA A 511 0.87 4.35 -4.30
CA ALA A 511 0.24 4.83 -3.07
C ALA A 511 -0.31 3.69 -2.20
N TYR A 512 -0.79 2.59 -2.81
CA TYR A 512 -1.44 1.49 -2.09
C TYR A 512 -0.59 0.21 -2.10
N GLY A 513 -0.33 -0.34 -3.29
CA GLY A 513 0.18 -1.71 -3.44
C GLY A 513 1.59 -1.92 -2.90
N LYS A 514 2.57 -1.16 -3.40
CA LYS A 514 3.97 -1.26 -2.98
C LYS A 514 4.16 -0.99 -1.48
N PRO A 515 3.61 0.08 -0.87
CA PRO A 515 3.75 0.30 0.57
C PRO A 515 3.06 -0.78 1.41
N ALA A 516 1.85 -1.21 1.05
CA ALA A 516 1.16 -2.26 1.81
C ALA A 516 1.90 -3.61 1.77
N ILE A 517 2.39 -4.01 0.59
CA ILE A 517 3.20 -5.22 0.42
C ILE A 517 4.54 -5.09 1.13
N ALA A 518 5.19 -3.91 1.09
CA ALA A 518 6.41 -3.67 1.85
C ALA A 518 6.18 -3.90 3.36
N LEU A 519 5.12 -3.31 3.92
CA LEU A 519 4.77 -3.48 5.34
C LEU A 519 4.42 -4.93 5.67
N ARG A 520 3.77 -5.65 4.76
CA ARG A 520 3.49 -7.08 4.93
C ARG A 520 4.75 -7.94 4.91
N ILE A 521 5.67 -7.70 3.97
CA ILE A 521 6.98 -8.38 3.95
C ILE A 521 7.75 -8.08 5.24
N LEU A 522 7.70 -6.83 5.69
CA LEU A 522 8.33 -6.39 6.93
C LEU A 522 7.76 -7.14 8.14
N ARG A 523 6.43 -7.27 8.22
CA ARG A 523 5.72 -8.01 9.27
C ARG A 523 5.94 -9.52 9.23
N GLU A 524 5.76 -10.14 8.08
CA GLU A 524 5.70 -11.60 7.97
C GLU A 524 7.09 -12.23 7.84
N SER A 525 8.02 -11.55 7.17
CA SER A 525 9.26 -12.17 6.70
C SER A 525 10.53 -11.58 7.32
N ILE A 526 10.48 -10.35 7.84
CA ILE A 526 11.67 -9.63 8.36
C ILE A 526 11.63 -9.49 9.89
N MET A 527 10.61 -8.81 10.43
CA MET A 527 10.51 -8.49 11.87
C MET A 527 9.75 -9.56 12.66
N GLY A 528 8.81 -10.25 12.01
CA GLY A 528 7.81 -11.06 12.69
C GLY A 528 6.65 -10.21 13.25
N ARG A 529 5.51 -10.89 13.43
CA ARG A 529 4.23 -10.23 13.79
C ARG A 529 4.28 -9.50 15.13
N GLU A 530 4.93 -10.08 16.15
CA GLU A 530 4.96 -9.52 17.50
C GLU A 530 5.62 -8.13 17.54
N LEU A 531 6.84 -8.01 17.00
CA LEU A 531 7.58 -6.75 16.96
C LEU A 531 6.89 -5.72 16.06
N PHE A 532 6.44 -6.15 14.88
CA PHE A 532 5.78 -5.27 13.93
C PHE A 532 4.45 -4.72 14.50
N ASP A 533 3.57 -5.60 15.00
CA ASP A 533 2.26 -5.21 15.48
C ASP A 533 2.37 -4.28 16.70
N PHE A 534 3.33 -4.53 17.59
CA PHE A 534 3.62 -3.64 18.71
C PHE A 534 4.06 -2.26 18.22
N ALA A 535 5.04 -2.19 17.31
CA ALA A 535 5.60 -0.94 16.82
C ALA A 535 4.59 -0.12 16.00
N PHE A 536 3.83 -0.77 15.11
CA PHE A 536 2.78 -0.13 14.33
C PHE A 536 1.68 0.44 15.24
N ARG A 537 1.28 -0.32 16.27
CA ARG A 537 0.30 0.12 17.27
C ARG A 537 0.81 1.31 18.07
N GLU A 538 2.10 1.31 18.43
CA GLU A 538 2.74 2.41 19.15
C GLU A 538 2.78 3.69 18.29
N TYR A 539 3.10 3.59 17.00
CA TYR A 539 2.97 4.71 16.05
C TYR A 539 1.56 5.29 16.04
N ALA A 540 0.55 4.43 15.89
CA ALA A 540 -0.84 4.86 15.86
C ALA A 540 -1.23 5.60 17.15
N LYS A 541 -0.77 5.12 18.31
CA LYS A 541 -1.04 5.76 19.62
C LYS A 541 -0.32 7.10 19.77
N ARG A 542 0.97 7.18 19.43
CA ARG A 542 1.77 8.42 19.50
C ARG A 542 1.11 9.54 18.70
N TRP A 543 0.64 9.20 17.51
CA TRP A 543 0.11 10.15 16.53
C TRP A 543 -1.41 10.25 16.47
N LYS A 544 -2.12 9.59 17.39
CA LYS A 544 -3.57 9.78 17.56
C LYS A 544 -3.88 11.27 17.81
N PHE A 545 -4.74 11.83 16.96
CA PHE A 545 -5.13 13.25 16.89
C PHE A 545 -3.97 14.22 16.64
N LYS A 546 -2.93 13.76 15.93
CA LYS A 546 -1.74 14.54 15.56
C LYS A 546 -1.32 14.29 14.11
N ARG A 547 -0.35 15.05 13.61
CA ARG A 547 0.11 15.06 12.21
C ARG A 547 1.52 14.46 12.06
N PRO A 548 1.63 13.15 11.81
CA PRO A 548 2.93 12.51 11.55
C PRO A 548 3.45 12.82 10.14
N THR A 549 4.77 12.76 10.01
CA THR A 549 5.50 12.66 8.73
C THR A 549 6.06 11.24 8.55
N PRO A 550 6.54 10.86 7.35
CA PRO A 550 7.20 9.57 7.13
C PRO A 550 8.33 9.28 8.10
N ALA A 551 9.11 10.30 8.48
CA ALA A 551 10.21 10.15 9.41
C ALA A 551 9.75 9.73 10.81
N ASP A 552 8.57 10.18 11.23
CA ASP A 552 8.00 9.81 12.52
C ASP A 552 7.52 8.36 12.54
N PHE A 553 6.99 7.87 11.41
CA PHE A 553 6.65 6.46 11.23
C PHE A 553 7.90 5.58 11.23
N PHE A 554 8.90 5.88 10.39
CA PHE A 554 10.13 5.07 10.30
C PHE A 554 10.85 4.97 11.65
N ARG A 555 11.04 6.11 12.33
CA ARG A 555 11.65 6.14 13.66
C ARG A 555 10.85 5.37 14.70
N THR A 556 9.52 5.47 14.68
CA THR A 556 8.71 4.70 15.64
C THR A 556 8.82 3.21 15.37
N MET A 557 8.81 2.80 14.11
CA MET A 557 8.97 1.38 13.75
C MET A 557 10.30 0.82 14.24
N GLU A 558 11.40 1.57 14.13
CA GLU A 558 12.73 1.16 14.60
C GLU A 558 12.85 1.23 16.14
N ASP A 559 12.44 2.34 16.75
CA ASP A 559 12.50 2.59 18.20
C ASP A 559 11.71 1.55 19.00
N ALA A 560 10.47 1.27 18.58
CA ALA A 560 9.59 0.37 19.31
C ALA A 560 9.89 -1.11 19.05
N SER A 561 10.60 -1.45 17.96
CA SER A 561 10.95 -2.83 17.63
C SER A 561 12.39 -3.22 17.98
N GLY A 562 13.30 -2.25 18.08
CA GLY A 562 14.73 -2.50 18.25
C GLY A 562 15.43 -3.05 16.99
N VAL A 563 14.82 -2.90 15.82
CA VAL A 563 15.35 -3.37 14.53
C VAL A 563 15.81 -2.19 13.68
N ASP A 564 17.01 -2.25 13.11
CA ASP A 564 17.50 -1.28 12.12
C ASP A 564 16.85 -1.58 10.75
N LEU A 565 16.07 -0.62 10.24
CA LEU A 565 15.27 -0.74 9.03
C LEU A 565 15.67 0.29 7.97
N ASP A 566 16.78 1.01 8.17
CA ASP A 566 17.20 2.08 7.27
C ASP A 566 17.45 1.57 5.85
N TRP A 567 18.04 0.38 5.72
CA TRP A 567 18.22 -0.29 4.43
C TRP A 567 16.89 -0.61 3.73
N PHE A 568 15.87 -0.97 4.51
CA PHE A 568 14.55 -1.35 4.03
C PHE A 568 13.78 -0.12 3.54
N TRP A 569 13.70 0.91 4.37
CA TRP A 569 13.07 2.18 4.03
C TRP A 569 13.74 2.81 2.81
N ARG A 570 15.08 2.85 2.78
CA ARG A 570 15.86 3.35 1.65
C ARG A 570 15.49 2.62 0.35
N GLY A 571 15.54 1.29 0.35
CA GLY A 571 15.26 0.48 -0.84
C GLY A 571 13.82 0.62 -1.32
N TRP A 572 12.85 0.39 -0.44
CA TRP A 572 11.44 0.32 -0.81
C TRP A 572 10.79 1.70 -1.06
N PHE A 573 11.15 2.72 -0.26
CA PHE A 573 10.42 4.01 -0.26
C PHE A 573 11.10 5.09 -1.07
N TYR A 574 12.44 5.13 -1.10
CA TYR A 574 13.21 6.18 -1.76
C TYR A 574 13.77 5.79 -3.13
N THR A 575 13.60 4.53 -3.57
CA THR A 575 14.08 4.08 -4.89
C THR A 575 13.01 3.35 -5.71
N THR A 576 13.35 3.12 -6.98
CA THR A 576 12.63 2.25 -7.92
C THR A 576 13.39 0.95 -8.17
N GLN A 577 14.36 0.60 -7.33
CA GLN A 577 15.06 -0.69 -7.41
C GLN A 577 14.09 -1.82 -7.10
N ASN A 578 14.43 -3.03 -7.53
CA ASN A 578 13.63 -4.23 -7.32
C ASN A 578 14.46 -5.39 -6.76
N VAL A 579 13.77 -6.44 -6.33
CA VAL A 579 14.40 -7.65 -5.80
C VAL A 579 14.65 -8.59 -6.97
N ASP A 580 15.91 -8.91 -7.25
CA ASP A 580 16.34 -9.97 -8.19
C ASP A 580 17.62 -10.58 -7.60
N ILE A 581 17.48 -11.66 -6.84
CA ILE A 581 18.57 -12.35 -6.16
C ILE A 581 18.84 -13.69 -6.86
N SER A 582 19.93 -13.72 -7.63
CA SER A 582 20.32 -14.93 -8.33
C SER A 582 21.20 -15.82 -7.48
N LEU A 583 20.90 -17.13 -7.46
CA LEU A 583 21.83 -18.17 -7.06
C LEU A 583 22.68 -18.58 -8.27
N ASP A 584 23.89 -18.02 -8.35
CA ASP A 584 24.76 -18.19 -9.51
C ASP A 584 25.44 -19.55 -9.54
N ASN A 585 25.86 -20.07 -8.38
CA ASN A 585 26.60 -21.32 -8.28
C ASN A 585 26.47 -22.01 -6.92
N VAL A 586 26.53 -23.35 -6.90
CA VAL A 586 26.70 -24.15 -5.69
C VAL A 586 27.88 -25.10 -5.90
N ARG A 587 28.95 -24.90 -5.12
CA ARG A 587 30.21 -25.63 -5.24
C ARG A 587 30.40 -26.54 -4.04
N LEU A 588 30.54 -27.85 -4.27
CA LEU A 588 30.86 -28.85 -3.25
C LEU A 588 32.37 -28.97 -3.07
N PHE A 589 32.80 -28.92 -1.82
CA PHE A 589 34.15 -29.20 -1.36
C PHE A 589 34.10 -30.25 -0.24
N ASN A 590 35.16 -31.06 -0.17
CA ASN A 590 35.47 -31.85 1.03
C ASN A 590 36.79 -31.32 1.61
N ILE A 591 37.00 -31.56 2.90
CA ILE A 591 38.26 -31.20 3.55
C ILE A 591 39.40 -31.97 2.87
N ASN A 592 40.48 -31.25 2.56
CA ASN A 592 41.68 -31.87 2.04
C ASN A 592 42.36 -32.62 3.19
N SER A 593 42.31 -33.94 3.16
CA SER A 593 42.85 -34.81 4.21
C SER A 593 44.37 -34.70 4.35
N ARG A 594 45.05 -34.15 3.33
CA ARG A 594 46.51 -34.12 3.15
C ARG A 594 47.16 -35.51 3.06
N ASP A 595 46.41 -36.59 3.25
CA ASP A 595 46.86 -37.96 3.08
C ASP A 595 47.08 -38.24 1.59
N PRO A 596 48.33 -38.51 1.15
CA PRO A 596 48.61 -38.71 -0.26
C PRO A 596 47.86 -39.90 -0.87
N GLU A 597 47.50 -40.93 -0.09
CA GLU A 597 46.70 -42.06 -0.59
C GLU A 597 45.28 -41.64 -0.98
N VAL A 598 44.67 -40.80 -0.15
CA VAL A 598 43.32 -40.26 -0.41
C VAL A 598 43.36 -39.22 -1.53
N GLU A 599 44.29 -38.27 -1.44
CA GLU A 599 44.36 -37.12 -2.34
C GLU A 599 44.76 -37.51 -3.78
N GLU A 600 45.70 -38.44 -3.96
CA GLU A 600 46.08 -38.89 -5.30
C GLU A 600 45.01 -39.81 -5.93
N ALA A 601 44.32 -40.64 -5.12
CA ALA A 601 43.17 -41.40 -5.58
C ALA A 601 42.03 -40.48 -6.07
N PHE A 602 41.73 -39.42 -5.32
CA PHE A 602 40.76 -38.39 -5.73
C PHE A 602 41.16 -37.69 -7.03
N LYS A 603 42.41 -37.24 -7.16
CA LYS A 603 42.92 -36.63 -8.40
C LYS A 603 42.85 -37.58 -9.59
N ARG A 604 43.16 -38.87 -9.38
CA ARG A 604 43.05 -39.91 -10.41
C ARG A 604 41.61 -40.08 -10.87
N ALA A 605 40.64 -40.12 -9.95
CA ALA A 605 39.22 -40.21 -10.27
C ALA A 605 38.74 -39.00 -11.08
N LYS A 606 39.03 -37.77 -10.61
CA LYS A 606 38.69 -36.52 -11.31
C LYS A 606 39.34 -36.40 -12.70
N HIS A 607 40.53 -36.96 -12.88
CA HIS A 607 41.17 -37.01 -14.20
C HIS A 607 40.47 -37.97 -15.16
N LYS A 608 39.88 -39.07 -14.67
CA LYS A 608 39.12 -40.02 -15.50
C LYS A 608 37.79 -39.46 -15.98
N GLU A 609 37.18 -38.53 -15.22
CA GLU A 609 35.95 -37.83 -15.63
C GLU A 609 36.14 -36.92 -16.85
N LYS A 610 37.38 -36.45 -17.09
CA LYS A 610 37.73 -35.70 -18.30
C LYS A 610 37.61 -36.67 -19.49
N GLY A 611 36.45 -36.62 -20.14
CA GLY A 611 36.11 -37.47 -21.27
C GLY A 611 37.18 -37.48 -22.36
N VAL A 612 37.23 -38.57 -23.11
CA VAL A 612 38.10 -38.72 -24.28
C VAL A 612 37.25 -38.45 -25.51
N SER A 613 37.79 -37.77 -26.53
CA SER A 613 37.04 -37.51 -27.77
C SER A 613 36.53 -38.83 -28.39
N PRO A 614 35.37 -38.81 -29.08
CA PRO A 614 34.83 -40.01 -29.74
C PRO A 614 35.86 -40.75 -30.60
N ASP A 615 36.70 -40.02 -31.35
CA ASP A 615 37.77 -40.60 -32.16
C ASP A 615 38.83 -41.33 -31.32
N ARG A 616 39.28 -40.72 -30.23
CA ARG A 616 40.25 -41.35 -29.34
C ARG A 616 39.67 -42.52 -28.54
N LEU A 617 38.34 -42.60 -28.38
CA LEU A 617 37.67 -43.80 -27.86
C LEU A 617 37.68 -44.93 -28.89
N ALA A 618 37.52 -44.63 -30.18
CA ALA A 618 37.65 -45.62 -31.25
C ALA A 618 39.09 -46.15 -31.35
N ASP A 619 40.09 -45.28 -31.21
CA ASP A 619 41.52 -45.63 -31.23
C ASP A 619 41.95 -46.54 -30.06
N LYS A 620 41.15 -46.66 -28.99
CA LYS A 620 41.42 -47.64 -27.92
C LYS A 620 41.34 -49.08 -28.42
N LYS A 621 40.66 -49.34 -29.54
CA LYS A 621 40.56 -50.68 -30.16
C LYS A 621 41.76 -51.04 -31.03
N LEU A 622 42.62 -50.06 -31.33
CA LEU A 622 43.85 -50.31 -32.09
C LEU A 622 44.85 -51.04 -31.20
N LYS A 623 45.35 -52.19 -31.68
CA LYS A 623 46.40 -52.97 -31.01
C LYS A 623 47.64 -52.10 -30.79
N LYS A 624 48.04 -51.90 -29.53
CA LYS A 624 49.20 -51.08 -29.16
C LYS A 624 50.49 -51.85 -29.41
N ARG A 625 51.60 -51.11 -29.53
CA ARG A 625 52.92 -51.73 -29.72
C ARG A 625 53.32 -52.57 -28.51
N THR A 626 52.98 -52.09 -27.31
CA THR A 626 53.16 -52.80 -26.03
C THR A 626 52.35 -54.10 -25.95
N ASP A 627 51.21 -54.21 -26.64
CA ASP A 627 50.42 -55.46 -26.71
C ASP A 627 51.11 -56.53 -27.56
N ARG A 628 52.05 -56.14 -28.43
CA ARG A 628 52.86 -57.03 -29.27
C ARG A 628 54.25 -57.31 -28.70
N PHE A 629 54.77 -56.39 -27.89
CA PHE A 629 56.11 -56.41 -27.32
C PHE A 629 56.04 -56.04 -25.83
N PRO A 630 55.70 -57.02 -24.95
CA PRO A 630 55.55 -56.77 -23.51
C PRO A 630 56.85 -56.34 -22.81
N GLU A 631 58.02 -56.61 -23.39
CA GLU A 631 59.32 -56.15 -22.90
C GLU A 631 59.47 -54.63 -22.90
N LEU A 632 58.61 -53.91 -23.64
CA LEU A 632 58.53 -52.45 -23.62
C LEU A 632 57.78 -51.90 -22.40
N LEU A 633 57.19 -52.75 -21.55
CA LEU A 633 56.52 -52.34 -20.32
C LEU A 633 57.56 -52.05 -19.22
N ASP A 634 57.53 -50.85 -18.65
CA ASP A 634 58.45 -50.40 -17.62
C ASP A 634 57.73 -50.00 -16.31
N PHE A 635 58.47 -49.29 -15.45
CA PHE A 635 57.93 -48.73 -14.20
C PHE A 635 56.69 -47.85 -14.41
N TYR A 636 56.64 -47.03 -15.46
CA TYR A 636 55.57 -46.08 -15.74
C TYR A 636 54.34 -46.73 -16.39
N ASN A 637 54.48 -47.95 -16.93
CA ASN A 637 53.32 -48.73 -17.37
C ASN A 637 52.51 -49.30 -16.19
N LYS A 638 53.14 -49.47 -15.01
CA LYS A 638 52.47 -49.91 -13.77
C LYS A 638 52.15 -48.75 -12.82
N ASN A 639 52.85 -47.63 -12.95
CA ASN A 639 52.72 -46.47 -12.07
C ASN A 639 52.39 -45.22 -12.89
N ASP A 640 51.21 -44.66 -12.68
CA ASP A 640 50.82 -43.41 -13.33
C ASP A 640 51.25 -42.20 -12.50
N LYS A 641 50.96 -41.00 -13.00
CA LYS A 641 51.25 -39.74 -12.31
C LYS A 641 50.55 -39.55 -10.96
N PHE A 642 49.63 -40.44 -10.59
CA PHE A 642 48.90 -40.45 -9.32
C PHE A 642 49.32 -41.60 -8.41
N THR A 643 50.35 -42.39 -8.77
CA THR A 643 50.91 -43.37 -7.85
C THR A 643 51.63 -42.66 -6.71
N VAL A 644 51.26 -42.97 -5.46
CA VAL A 644 51.84 -42.38 -4.25
C VAL A 644 53.27 -42.83 -4.04
N THR A 645 54.16 -41.85 -3.80
CA THR A 645 55.59 -42.06 -3.53
C THR A 645 55.89 -42.06 -2.03
N ASN A 646 56.97 -42.74 -1.62
CA ASN A 646 57.42 -42.72 -0.23
C ASN A 646 57.76 -41.31 0.27
N LYS A 647 58.25 -40.42 -0.61
CA LYS A 647 58.50 -39.01 -0.27
C LYS A 647 57.22 -38.28 0.14
N GLN A 648 56.08 -38.58 -0.49
CA GLN A 648 54.79 -37.99 -0.13
C GLN A 648 54.28 -38.53 1.21
N ARG A 649 54.45 -39.83 1.49
CA ARG A 649 54.07 -40.44 2.78
C ARG A 649 54.85 -39.85 3.94
N ASN A 650 56.18 -39.72 3.81
CA ASN A 650 57.02 -39.11 4.84
C ASN A 650 56.61 -37.65 5.11
N LYS A 651 56.36 -36.86 4.05
CA LYS A 651 55.89 -35.46 4.20
C LYS A 651 54.56 -35.36 4.94
N TYR A 652 53.67 -36.34 4.78
CA TYR A 652 52.39 -36.38 5.49
C TYR A 652 52.58 -36.75 6.97
N ALA A 653 53.45 -37.71 7.29
CA ALA A 653 53.80 -38.04 8.67
C ALA A 653 54.41 -36.82 9.41
N ASP A 654 55.38 -36.14 8.78
CA ASP A 654 55.99 -34.93 9.34
C ASP A 654 54.96 -33.81 9.58
N LEU A 655 53.94 -33.69 8.71
CA LEU A 655 52.85 -32.74 8.89
C LEU A 655 52.00 -33.10 10.11
N LEU A 656 51.61 -34.36 10.27
CA LEU A 656 50.78 -34.81 11.39
C LEU A 656 51.48 -34.62 12.74
N ASP A 657 52.78 -34.89 12.81
CA ASP A 657 53.58 -34.69 14.04
C ASP A 657 53.60 -33.22 14.49
N GLY A 658 53.46 -32.28 13.55
CA GLY A 658 53.42 -30.84 13.82
C GLY A 658 52.03 -30.26 14.16
N LEU A 659 50.97 -31.08 14.20
CA LEU A 659 49.59 -30.63 14.46
C LEU A 659 49.09 -31.01 15.86
N GLU A 660 48.26 -30.15 16.43
CA GLU A 660 47.49 -30.43 17.64
C GLU A 660 46.35 -31.42 17.36
N ASP A 661 45.83 -32.09 18.39
CA ASP A 661 44.84 -33.17 18.21
C ASP A 661 43.54 -32.69 17.56
N TRP A 662 43.03 -31.51 17.93
CA TRP A 662 41.83 -30.94 17.29
C TRP A 662 42.06 -30.59 15.80
N GLN A 663 43.31 -30.28 15.40
CA GLN A 663 43.66 -30.02 14.00
C GLN A 663 43.71 -31.31 13.19
N LYS A 664 44.20 -32.40 13.79
CA LYS A 664 44.16 -33.74 13.20
C LYS A 664 42.72 -34.24 13.04
N GLU A 665 41.88 -34.03 14.05
CA GLU A 665 40.45 -34.34 13.99
C GLU A 665 39.78 -33.59 12.84
N LEU A 666 40.05 -32.28 12.69
CA LEU A 666 39.50 -31.49 11.58
C LEU A 666 39.95 -31.99 10.20
N LEU A 667 41.20 -32.46 10.03
CA LEU A 667 41.66 -33.06 8.76
C LEU A 667 40.94 -34.38 8.42
N SER A 668 40.43 -35.07 9.43
CA SER A 668 39.69 -36.33 9.28
C SER A 668 38.18 -36.15 9.08
N ASP A 669 37.67 -34.94 9.23
CA ASP A 669 36.26 -34.60 9.08
C ASP A 669 35.80 -34.79 7.62
N LYS A 670 34.66 -35.48 7.45
CA LYS A 670 34.11 -35.89 6.16
C LYS A 670 32.90 -35.07 5.71
N SER A 671 32.62 -33.97 6.40
CA SER A 671 31.50 -33.09 6.08
C SER A 671 31.63 -32.54 4.67
N ASN A 672 30.47 -32.37 4.03
CA ASN A 672 30.33 -31.69 2.76
C ASN A 672 30.28 -30.18 3.02
N ILE A 673 31.16 -29.44 2.35
CA ILE A 673 31.25 -27.98 2.45
C ILE A 673 30.74 -27.40 1.13
N TYR A 674 29.57 -26.77 1.18
CA TYR A 674 28.97 -26.10 0.03
C TYR A 674 29.24 -24.60 0.10
N LEU A 675 29.77 -24.03 -0.99
CA LEU A 675 29.81 -22.57 -1.20
C LEU A 675 28.75 -22.17 -2.21
N MET A 676 27.80 -21.34 -1.78
CA MET A 676 26.69 -20.84 -2.57
C MET A 676 26.93 -19.37 -2.90
N ASP A 677 27.04 -19.06 -4.19
CA ASP A 677 27.34 -17.71 -4.66
C ASP A 677 26.04 -17.01 -5.09
N PHE A 678 25.77 -15.83 -4.51
CA PHE A 678 24.59 -15.02 -4.79
C PHE A 678 24.97 -13.68 -5.40
N THR A 679 24.15 -13.20 -6.35
CA THR A 679 24.23 -11.84 -6.91
C THR A 679 22.89 -11.11 -6.75
N ASN A 680 22.92 -9.90 -6.21
CA ASN A 680 21.81 -8.95 -6.22
C ASN A 680 21.82 -8.15 -7.53
N ARG A 681 20.95 -8.52 -8.47
CA ARG A 681 20.84 -7.89 -9.79
C ARG A 681 19.87 -6.71 -9.82
N GLY A 682 18.86 -6.74 -8.97
CA GLY A 682 17.80 -5.73 -8.93
C GLY A 682 18.18 -4.49 -8.13
N GLY A 683 19.21 -4.60 -7.29
CA GLY A 683 19.80 -3.54 -6.50
C GLY A 683 19.06 -3.26 -5.19
N LEU A 684 17.86 -3.78 -5.00
CA LEU A 684 17.15 -3.73 -3.72
C LEU A 684 17.67 -4.87 -2.83
N VAL A 685 18.24 -4.50 -1.68
CA VAL A 685 18.77 -5.45 -0.71
C VAL A 685 17.62 -6.12 0.04
N MET A 686 17.64 -7.44 0.15
CA MET A 686 16.68 -8.24 0.90
C MET A 686 17.36 -9.41 1.62
N PRO A 687 16.74 -9.97 2.68
CA PRO A 687 17.10 -11.29 3.21
C PRO A 687 17.13 -12.36 2.12
N ILE A 688 17.98 -13.37 2.28
CA ILE A 688 18.03 -14.53 1.37
C ILE A 688 17.38 -15.72 2.09
N PHE A 689 16.19 -16.12 1.63
CA PHE A 689 15.51 -17.32 2.09
C PHE A 689 15.82 -18.48 1.16
N LEU A 690 16.28 -19.59 1.73
CA LEU A 690 16.71 -20.77 0.98
C LEU A 690 15.92 -21.99 1.43
N GLN A 691 15.55 -22.83 0.47
CA GLN A 691 15.23 -24.23 0.74
C GLN A 691 16.31 -25.12 0.12
N VAL A 692 16.98 -25.89 0.97
CA VAL A 692 17.98 -26.88 0.59
C VAL A 692 17.31 -28.25 0.60
N SER A 693 17.28 -28.94 -0.54
CA SER A 693 16.79 -30.32 -0.65
C SER A 693 17.96 -31.28 -0.76
N TYR A 694 17.91 -32.38 -0.01
CA TYR A 694 18.97 -33.39 0.05
C TYR A 694 18.62 -34.64 -0.78
N GLU A 695 19.62 -35.45 -1.12
CA GLU A 695 19.42 -36.69 -1.90
C GLU A 695 18.63 -37.76 -1.14
N ASP A 696 18.66 -37.74 0.20
CA ASP A 696 17.90 -38.62 1.08
C ASP A 696 16.39 -38.31 1.14
N GLY A 697 15.95 -37.23 0.46
CA GLY A 697 14.56 -36.76 0.43
C GLY A 697 14.21 -35.75 1.51
N SER A 698 15.09 -35.47 2.46
CA SER A 698 14.89 -34.42 3.48
C SER A 698 15.14 -33.02 2.90
N SER A 699 14.63 -31.98 3.59
CA SER A 699 14.87 -30.59 3.26
C SER A 699 15.09 -29.74 4.50
N GLU A 700 15.77 -28.60 4.32
CA GLU A 700 16.05 -27.61 5.36
C GLU A 700 15.82 -26.21 4.81
N ASP A 701 15.09 -25.39 5.57
CA ASP A 701 14.90 -23.97 5.26
C ASP A 701 15.92 -23.13 6.03
N ILE A 702 16.69 -22.30 5.31
CA ILE A 702 17.71 -21.41 5.87
C ILE A 702 17.29 -19.97 5.58
N ARG A 703 17.16 -19.16 6.64
CA ARG A 703 16.86 -17.72 6.53
C ARG A 703 18.09 -16.90 6.85
N LEU A 704 18.63 -16.19 5.86
CA LEU A 704 19.76 -15.27 6.00
C LEU A 704 19.23 -13.85 6.03
N THR A 705 19.60 -13.07 7.04
CA THR A 705 19.15 -11.68 7.19
C THR A 705 19.74 -10.77 6.11
N ALA A 706 19.17 -9.56 5.94
CA ALA A 706 19.61 -8.62 4.92
C ALA A 706 21.08 -8.20 5.11
N GLU A 707 21.60 -8.19 6.34
CA GLU A 707 22.97 -7.79 6.68
C GLU A 707 24.05 -8.70 6.06
N ILE A 708 23.68 -9.82 5.44
CA ILE A 708 24.59 -10.60 4.58
C ILE A 708 25.22 -9.72 3.47
N TRP A 709 24.51 -8.68 3.04
CA TRP A 709 24.91 -7.73 2.00
C TRP A 709 25.73 -6.53 2.52
N ARG A 710 25.95 -6.40 3.83
CA ARG A 710 26.52 -5.16 4.44
C ARG A 710 27.93 -4.79 4.00
N LYS A 711 28.74 -5.78 3.59
CA LYS A 711 30.11 -5.56 3.11
C LYS A 711 30.23 -5.50 1.59
N ASN A 712 29.20 -6.00 0.90
CA ASN A 712 29.11 -6.00 -0.56
C ASN A 712 27.64 -6.20 -0.92
N SER A 713 26.98 -5.14 -1.40
CA SER A 713 25.56 -5.18 -1.71
C SER A 713 25.22 -5.86 -3.05
N GLU A 714 26.24 -6.22 -3.83
CA GLU A 714 26.09 -6.83 -5.16
C GLU A 714 26.28 -8.34 -5.13
N LYS A 715 27.25 -8.85 -4.36
CA LYS A 715 27.63 -10.27 -4.37
C LYS A 715 28.00 -10.78 -2.99
N VAL A 716 27.55 -11.99 -2.68
CA VAL A 716 27.91 -12.68 -1.44
C VAL A 716 28.03 -14.18 -1.65
N THR A 717 28.94 -14.82 -0.91
CA THR A 717 29.06 -16.28 -0.85
C THR A 717 28.66 -16.76 0.54
N ARG A 718 27.72 -17.71 0.62
CA ARG A 718 27.35 -18.40 1.86
C ARG A 718 27.96 -19.80 1.91
N MET A 719 28.53 -20.16 3.05
CA MET A 719 29.00 -21.52 3.32
C MET A 719 27.94 -22.32 4.09
N LEU A 720 27.71 -23.56 3.67
CA LEU A 720 26.91 -24.57 4.37
C LEU A 720 27.81 -25.80 4.62
N ILE A 721 27.87 -26.26 5.87
CA ILE A 721 28.58 -27.48 6.27
C ILE A 721 27.52 -28.50 6.70
N THR A 722 27.52 -29.68 6.10
CA THR A 722 26.52 -30.73 6.34
C THR A 722 27.09 -32.11 6.02
N ASP A 723 26.62 -33.15 6.70
CA ASP A 723 26.93 -34.55 6.38
C ASP A 723 26.11 -35.07 5.18
N LYS A 724 25.05 -34.38 4.78
CA LYS A 724 24.16 -34.76 3.68
C LYS A 724 24.64 -34.24 2.32
N ILE A 725 24.22 -34.92 1.25
CA ILE A 725 24.47 -34.48 -0.13
C ILE A 725 23.30 -33.60 -0.59
N VAL A 726 23.59 -32.34 -0.92
CA VAL A 726 22.64 -31.38 -1.49
C VAL A 726 22.26 -31.79 -2.90
N LYS A 727 20.96 -31.98 -3.13
CA LYS A 727 20.35 -32.27 -4.43
C LYS A 727 19.96 -30.98 -5.17
N SER A 728 19.37 -30.02 -4.48
CA SER A 728 19.01 -28.72 -5.05
C SER A 728 18.88 -27.63 -4.01
N VAL A 729 19.06 -26.38 -4.42
CA VAL A 729 18.82 -25.18 -3.60
C VAL A 729 17.85 -24.27 -4.35
N THR A 730 16.88 -23.70 -3.64
CA THR A 730 15.92 -22.73 -4.17
C THR A 730 15.93 -21.47 -3.32
N VAL A 731 16.10 -20.31 -3.96
CA VAL A 731 15.95 -18.98 -3.35
C VAL A 731 14.48 -18.56 -3.38
N ASP A 732 14.02 -17.96 -2.30
CA ASP A 732 12.65 -17.48 -2.10
C ASP A 732 11.57 -18.52 -2.46
N PRO A 733 11.64 -19.75 -1.91
CA PRO A 733 10.77 -20.86 -2.30
C PRO A 733 9.27 -20.58 -2.06
N TYR A 734 8.95 -19.63 -1.19
CA TYR A 734 7.60 -19.27 -0.78
C TYR A 734 7.16 -17.87 -1.26
N TRP A 735 7.94 -17.22 -2.14
CA TRP A 735 7.59 -15.93 -2.77
C TRP A 735 7.40 -14.80 -1.76
N GLU A 736 8.23 -14.78 -0.72
CA GLU A 736 8.16 -13.87 0.42
C GLU A 736 8.81 -12.51 0.15
N THR A 737 9.67 -12.40 -0.87
CA THR A 737 10.52 -11.21 -1.06
C THR A 737 10.09 -10.30 -2.23
N ALA A 738 9.08 -10.73 -3.01
CA ALA A 738 8.72 -10.11 -4.30
C ALA A 738 9.87 -10.12 -5.32
N ASP A 739 10.66 -11.20 -5.34
CA ASP A 739 11.68 -11.39 -6.37
C ASP A 739 11.05 -11.38 -7.76
N VAL A 740 11.59 -10.52 -8.63
CA VAL A 740 11.06 -10.31 -9.96
C VAL A 740 11.48 -11.43 -10.93
N ASN A 741 12.46 -12.26 -10.59
CA ASN A 741 13.05 -13.23 -11.52
C ASN A 741 13.31 -14.60 -10.90
N MET A 742 12.24 -15.38 -10.72
CA MET A 742 12.32 -16.74 -10.17
C MET A 742 13.15 -17.73 -11.01
N ASP A 743 13.42 -17.46 -12.30
CA ASP A 743 14.22 -18.34 -13.17
C ASP A 743 15.63 -18.58 -12.63
N ASN A 744 16.17 -17.59 -11.95
CA ASN A 744 17.56 -17.56 -11.52
C ASN A 744 17.73 -17.94 -10.03
N ASN A 745 16.64 -18.39 -9.39
CA ASN A 745 16.56 -18.78 -7.98
C ASN A 745 16.89 -20.25 -7.73
N HIS A 746 17.01 -21.07 -8.79
CA HIS A 746 17.19 -22.52 -8.66
C HIS A 746 18.59 -22.99 -9.06
N PHE A 747 19.18 -23.85 -8.22
CA PHE A 747 20.37 -24.62 -8.56
C PHE A 747 20.14 -26.13 -8.37
N PRO A 748 20.38 -26.99 -9.39
CA PRO A 748 20.68 -26.62 -10.78
C PRO A 748 19.51 -25.90 -11.45
N ARG A 749 19.79 -25.13 -12.52
CA ARG A 749 18.76 -24.42 -13.29
C ARG A 749 17.72 -25.39 -13.85
N ARG A 750 16.46 -24.97 -13.86
CA ARG A 750 15.30 -25.76 -14.31
C ARG A 750 14.72 -25.18 -15.60
N ILE A 751 14.06 -26.00 -16.41
CA ILE A 751 13.28 -25.54 -17.57
C ILE A 751 11.88 -25.15 -17.06
N GLU A 752 11.48 -23.90 -17.27
CA GLU A 752 10.11 -23.47 -16.97
C GLU A 752 9.10 -24.14 -17.90
N LYS A 753 8.02 -24.64 -17.32
CA LYS A 753 6.88 -25.20 -18.07
C LYS A 753 5.79 -24.13 -18.15
N SER A 754 5.70 -23.47 -19.30
CA SER A 754 4.61 -22.53 -19.61
C SER A 754 3.71 -23.07 -20.72
N ARG A 755 2.48 -22.53 -20.83
CA ARG A 755 1.53 -22.84 -21.90
C ARG A 755 1.45 -21.69 -22.88
N PHE A 756 1.41 -22.00 -24.18
CA PHE A 756 1.19 -21.01 -25.23
C PHE A 756 -0.33 -20.84 -25.46
N ASP A 757 -0.92 -19.82 -24.84
CA ASP A 757 -2.36 -19.58 -24.92
C ASP A 757 -2.74 -18.64 -26.07
N LEU A 758 -3.72 -19.05 -26.89
CA LEU A 758 -4.41 -18.20 -27.87
C LEU A 758 -5.73 -17.70 -27.25
N PHE A 759 -5.92 -16.38 -27.11
CA PHE A 759 -7.15 -15.84 -26.54
C PHE A 759 -7.78 -14.68 -27.32
N LYS A 760 -9.10 -14.54 -27.18
CA LYS A 760 -9.89 -13.33 -27.51
C LYS A 760 -10.32 -12.68 -26.19
N THR A 761 -10.31 -11.34 -26.13
CA THR A 761 -10.71 -10.57 -24.93
C THR A 761 -12.16 -10.92 -24.53
N LYS A 762 -12.36 -11.48 -23.33
CA LYS A 762 -13.68 -11.79 -22.75
C LYS A 762 -14.08 -10.76 -21.69
N LYS A 763 -15.38 -10.55 -21.52
CA LYS A 763 -15.94 -9.75 -20.40
C LYS A 763 -15.81 -10.54 -19.07
N PRO A 764 -15.76 -9.85 -17.92
CA PRO A 764 -15.78 -10.49 -16.60
C PRO A 764 -17.02 -11.38 -16.42
N ARG A 765 -16.85 -12.51 -15.74
CA ARG A 765 -17.88 -13.54 -15.53
C ARG A 765 -18.84 -13.14 -14.40
N ASP A 766 -20.16 -13.23 -14.64
CA ASP A 766 -21.19 -13.13 -13.60
C ASP A 766 -21.87 -14.48 -13.45
N MET A 767 -21.51 -15.23 -12.40
CA MET A 767 -21.98 -16.59 -12.22
C MET A 767 -23.46 -16.66 -11.82
N MET A 768 -24.00 -15.66 -11.12
CA MET A 768 -25.43 -15.68 -10.77
C MET A 768 -26.28 -15.51 -12.03
N LYS A 769 -25.90 -14.55 -12.88
CA LYS A 769 -26.58 -14.36 -14.18
C LYS A 769 -26.43 -15.57 -15.11
N GLU A 770 -25.26 -16.22 -15.12
CA GLU A 770 -25.07 -17.45 -15.90
C GLU A 770 -25.94 -18.60 -15.39
N PHE A 771 -26.13 -18.73 -14.07
CA PHE A 771 -26.96 -19.78 -13.49
C PHE A 771 -28.46 -19.55 -13.73
N GLU A 772 -28.89 -18.29 -13.77
CA GLU A 772 -30.26 -17.89 -14.13
C GLU A 772 -30.56 -18.01 -15.63
N SER A 773 -29.52 -18.14 -16.47
CA SER A 773 -29.71 -18.31 -17.90
C SER A 773 -30.40 -19.65 -18.20
N LYS A 774 -31.54 -19.59 -18.89
CA LYS A 774 -32.27 -20.80 -19.27
C LYS A 774 -31.37 -21.71 -20.09
N LEU A 775 -31.26 -22.97 -19.67
CA LEU A 775 -30.66 -24.03 -20.47
C LEU A 775 -31.32 -24.02 -21.85
N LYS A 776 -30.50 -23.92 -22.91
CA LYS A 776 -31.02 -24.13 -24.26
C LYS A 776 -31.40 -25.61 -24.34
N ASP A 777 -32.68 -25.89 -24.57
CA ASP A 777 -33.12 -27.26 -24.87
C ASP A 777 -32.27 -27.82 -26.01
N ASP A 778 -31.70 -29.01 -25.80
CA ASP A 778 -30.98 -29.77 -26.82
C ASP A 778 -31.92 -30.15 -27.96
N LYS A 779 -32.14 -29.20 -28.88
CA LYS A 779 -32.51 -29.49 -30.27
C LYS A 779 -31.30 -29.30 -31.15
N ILE A 780 -30.27 -30.12 -30.93
CA ILE A 780 -29.45 -30.57 -32.05
C ILE A 780 -30.33 -31.54 -32.82
N THR A 781 -31.17 -31.00 -33.71
CA THR A 781 -31.82 -31.73 -34.77
C THR A 781 -30.74 -32.26 -35.72
N LEU A 782 -30.19 -33.43 -35.38
CA LEU A 782 -29.60 -34.35 -36.36
C LEU A 782 -30.74 -34.84 -37.26
N ASP A 783 -31.13 -34.05 -38.27
CA ASP A 783 -31.48 -34.57 -39.60
C ASP A 783 -32.02 -33.47 -40.55
N LYS A 784 -31.31 -33.20 -41.66
CA LYS A 784 -31.78 -33.57 -43.02
C LYS A 784 -30.90 -33.02 -44.15
N LYS A 785 -30.31 -34.00 -44.85
CA LYS A 785 -30.32 -34.19 -46.32
C LYS A 785 -29.48 -33.28 -47.23
N LYS A 786 -28.40 -33.91 -47.75
CA LYS A 786 -28.18 -34.24 -49.17
C LYS A 786 -29.16 -33.61 -50.18
N LYS A 787 -28.60 -32.83 -51.11
CA LYS A 787 -28.74 -32.90 -52.59
C LYS A 787 -27.68 -31.96 -53.19
N SER A 788 -26.64 -32.49 -53.83
CA SER A 788 -26.37 -32.39 -55.29
C SER A 788 -26.53 -30.96 -55.84
N ARG A 789 -25.53 -30.29 -56.40
CA ARG A 789 -24.57 -30.72 -57.41
C ARG A 789 -23.42 -29.71 -57.47
#